data_AF-A0A954FD83-F1
#
_entry.id   AF-A0A954FD83-F1
#
_cell.length_a   1.000
_cell.length_b   1.000
_cell.length_c   1.000
_cell.angle_alpha   90.00
_cell.angle_beta   90.00
_cell.angle_gamma   90.00
#
_symmetry.space_group_name_H-M   'P 1'
#
loop_
_entity.id
_entity.type
_entity.pdbx_description
1 polymer ?
#
loop_
_entity_poly.entity_id
_entity_poly.type
_entity_poly.pdbx_seq_one_letter_code
_entity_poly.pdbx_strand_id
1 'polypeptide(L)'
;MSIEHDDSLPCVGTQEYEQVFKELVSIRDKLVSEANSSQALLDQIHIGYRESARNLLYYLALRHRDLRPLQMRLAALGLSSLGRAESHVLATIDAVLELLQQLTGTSAKLPAQEGKALEFNAGERLLREHTEALLGVANPGRGVQIMVTMPSEAASDYELVHQLLQQGMDCMRINCAHDDPAAWAQMIAHLRRAELSLGKTCRVVMDLAGPKLRTGPLEPGPAVAKVRPRRDVFGKVIAPARIWLYPSDQPAAPPAPADACLPVDEAWLKRLQIGNKVRLIDARYSRRSFRVVDQLDEGCWAEARQTTYILPGTTLRQRSKTGKRRWSETKVADVPARENSLLLHQGDQLIVTRDLVAGRVAVHDSAGQILTPARIGCTIPAVFDDVQAGESIWFDDGKIGGVIEKVEPGQVLVRITRARLQGTKLRSDKGINLPESQLNLAALTDQDLEDLTFVARHANVVELSFANRASDVEQLQAQLARLGGRSPAIVLKIETRQGFENLPDMLLTAMRSACCGVMIARGDLAVECGFERMAEVQEEILWICEAAHVPVIWATQVLETLAKEGMPSRAEITDAAMGHRAECVMLNKGPHVLHAVKTLDDILRRMQAHQTKKRSMLRELRLSTHVRQPPVESDRDSQ
;
A
#
# COMPACT_ATOMS: atom_id res chain seq x y z
N MET A 1 -18.50 -74.09 -32.91
CA MET A 1 -18.48 -73.32 -31.65
C MET A 1 -18.13 -71.90 -32.02
N SER A 2 -19.17 -71.10 -32.23
CA SER A 2 -19.05 -69.67 -32.47
C SER A 2 -18.77 -69.00 -31.12
N ILE A 3 -17.64 -68.30 -31.02
CA ILE A 3 -17.37 -67.44 -29.86
C ILE A 3 -18.01 -66.10 -30.22
N GLU A 4 -19.18 -65.85 -29.65
CA GLU A 4 -19.80 -64.52 -29.65
C GLU A 4 -18.89 -63.58 -28.85
N HIS A 5 -18.44 -62.50 -29.50
CA HIS A 5 -17.91 -61.34 -28.79
C HIS A 5 -19.09 -60.62 -28.16
N ASP A 6 -19.16 -60.71 -26.84
CA ASP A 6 -20.07 -59.93 -26.01
C ASP A 6 -19.56 -58.48 -25.93
N ASP A 7 -20.10 -57.62 -26.79
CA ASP A 7 -19.81 -56.19 -26.92
C ASP A 7 -20.57 -55.32 -25.89
N SER A 8 -20.92 -55.87 -24.71
CA SER A 8 -21.89 -55.24 -23.79
C SER A 8 -21.38 -54.88 -22.39
N LEU A 9 -20.10 -54.49 -22.26
CA LEU A 9 -19.64 -53.73 -21.11
C LEU A 9 -19.37 -52.28 -21.53
N PRO A 10 -20.18 -51.28 -21.12
CA PRO A 10 -19.84 -49.89 -21.37
C PRO A 10 -18.48 -49.63 -20.73
N CYS A 11 -17.50 -49.21 -21.54
CA CYS A 11 -16.22 -48.75 -21.04
C CYS A 11 -16.49 -47.73 -19.94
N VAL A 12 -15.94 -47.94 -18.73
CA VAL A 12 -16.16 -47.06 -17.56
C VAL A 12 -15.90 -45.59 -17.89
N GLY A 13 -15.04 -45.30 -18.88
CA GLY A 13 -14.82 -43.96 -19.42
C GLY A 13 -16.05 -43.32 -20.06
N THR A 14 -16.87 -44.07 -20.80
CA THR A 14 -18.03 -43.54 -21.55
C THR A 14 -19.11 -42.98 -20.62
N GLN A 15 -19.40 -43.65 -19.50
CA GLN A 15 -20.36 -43.15 -18.51
C GLN A 15 -19.87 -41.86 -17.83
N GLU A 16 -18.58 -41.77 -17.52
CA GLU A 16 -18.00 -40.59 -16.88
C GLU A 16 -18.00 -39.38 -17.83
N TYR A 17 -17.67 -39.58 -19.12
CA TYR A 17 -17.79 -38.54 -20.14
C TYR A 17 -19.21 -37.99 -20.25
N GLU A 18 -20.24 -38.86 -20.25
CA GLU A 18 -21.65 -38.44 -20.30
C GLU A 18 -22.09 -37.65 -19.05
N GLN A 19 -21.65 -38.06 -17.87
CA GLN A 19 -21.97 -37.35 -16.62
C GLN A 19 -21.34 -35.97 -16.57
N VAL A 20 -20.05 -35.87 -16.88
CA VAL A 20 -19.33 -34.59 -16.98
C VAL A 20 -19.95 -33.70 -18.05
N PHE A 21 -20.34 -34.27 -19.20
CA PHE A 21 -21.02 -33.54 -20.27
C PHE A 21 -22.34 -32.91 -19.79
N LYS A 22 -23.22 -33.69 -19.16
CA LYS A 22 -24.50 -33.19 -18.62
C LYS A 22 -24.29 -32.09 -17.58
N GLU A 23 -23.31 -32.26 -16.70
CA GLU A 23 -22.99 -31.26 -15.68
C GLU A 23 -22.47 -29.96 -16.30
N LEU A 24 -21.57 -30.04 -17.29
CA LEU A 24 -21.06 -28.87 -18.01
C LEU A 24 -22.12 -28.16 -18.84
N VAL A 25 -23.04 -28.89 -19.49
CA VAL A 25 -24.20 -28.27 -20.17
C VAL A 25 -25.03 -27.48 -19.17
N SER A 26 -25.34 -28.06 -17.99
CA SER A 26 -26.07 -27.35 -16.94
C SER A 26 -25.33 -26.11 -16.43
N ILE A 27 -24.00 -26.17 -16.31
CA ILE A 27 -23.19 -24.99 -15.95
C ILE A 27 -23.29 -23.94 -17.05
N ARG A 28 -23.03 -24.31 -18.31
CA ARG A 28 -23.08 -23.42 -19.47
C ARG A 28 -24.41 -22.69 -19.58
N ASP A 29 -25.52 -23.42 -19.48
CA ASP A 29 -26.86 -22.84 -19.61
C ASP A 29 -27.14 -21.81 -18.52
N LYS A 30 -26.65 -22.04 -17.29
CA LYS A 30 -26.73 -21.05 -16.21
C LYS A 30 -25.90 -19.80 -16.52
N LEU A 31 -24.68 -19.97 -17.03
CA LEU A 31 -23.81 -18.82 -17.34
C LEU A 31 -24.48 -17.92 -18.40
N VAL A 32 -25.02 -18.54 -19.46
CA VAL A 32 -25.72 -17.82 -20.53
C VAL A 32 -26.99 -17.16 -20.00
N SER A 33 -27.79 -17.86 -19.18
CA SER A 33 -29.00 -17.32 -18.58
C SER A 33 -28.73 -16.09 -17.70
N GLU A 34 -27.72 -16.15 -16.83
CA GLU A 34 -27.34 -15.03 -15.93
C GLU A 34 -26.77 -13.83 -16.70
N ALA A 35 -26.00 -14.05 -17.77
CA ALA A 35 -25.53 -12.95 -18.61
C ALA A 35 -26.69 -12.30 -19.39
N ASN A 36 -27.63 -13.09 -19.89
CA ASN A 36 -28.79 -12.59 -20.62
C ASN A 36 -29.75 -11.81 -19.71
N SER A 37 -29.96 -12.25 -18.46
CA SER A 37 -30.76 -11.50 -17.48
C SER A 37 -30.11 -10.17 -17.09
N SER A 38 -28.80 -10.05 -17.28
CA SER A 38 -28.01 -8.84 -17.02
C SER A 38 -27.86 -7.92 -18.24
N GLN A 39 -28.65 -8.11 -19.32
CA GLN A 39 -28.49 -7.32 -20.55
C GLN A 39 -28.65 -5.81 -20.34
N ALA A 40 -29.62 -5.39 -19.50
CA ALA A 40 -29.82 -3.98 -19.18
C ALA A 40 -28.62 -3.33 -18.47
N LEU A 41 -27.84 -4.13 -17.74
CA LEU A 41 -26.57 -3.69 -17.14
C LEU A 41 -25.50 -3.55 -18.23
N LEU A 42 -25.35 -4.56 -19.10
CA LEU A 42 -24.39 -4.57 -20.20
C LEU A 42 -24.59 -3.42 -21.19
N ASP A 43 -25.83 -2.99 -21.40
CA ASP A 43 -26.17 -1.85 -22.28
C ASP A 43 -25.58 -0.53 -21.79
N GLN A 44 -25.39 -0.39 -20.46
CA GLN A 44 -24.79 0.79 -19.82
C GLN A 44 -23.26 0.76 -19.84
N ILE A 45 -22.65 -0.41 -20.10
CA ILE A 45 -21.20 -0.59 -20.15
C ILE A 45 -20.63 0.07 -21.41
N HIS A 46 -19.48 0.73 -21.25
CA HIS A 46 -18.75 1.33 -22.36
C HIS A 46 -18.42 0.26 -23.40
N ILE A 47 -18.52 0.59 -24.69
CA ILE A 47 -18.37 -0.38 -25.79
C ILE A 47 -17.07 -1.20 -25.71
N GLY A 48 -15.97 -0.57 -25.28
CA GLY A 48 -14.67 -1.25 -25.09
C GLY A 48 -14.64 -2.31 -23.99
N TYR A 49 -15.55 -2.26 -23.02
CA TYR A 49 -15.61 -3.21 -21.90
C TYR A 49 -16.79 -4.19 -21.99
N ARG A 50 -17.69 -4.11 -22.98
CA ARG A 50 -18.90 -4.97 -23.01
C ARG A 50 -18.59 -6.46 -23.02
N GLU A 51 -17.59 -6.89 -23.80
CA GLU A 51 -17.16 -8.30 -23.81
C GLU A 51 -16.53 -8.71 -22.47
N SER A 52 -15.78 -7.80 -21.87
CA SER A 52 -15.12 -7.99 -20.59
C SER A 52 -16.09 -8.09 -19.42
N ALA A 53 -17.10 -7.21 -19.38
CA ALA A 53 -18.20 -7.26 -18.41
C ALA A 53 -18.99 -8.58 -18.55
N ARG A 54 -19.27 -9.01 -19.79
CA ARG A 54 -19.96 -10.28 -20.04
C ARG A 54 -19.13 -11.47 -19.57
N ASN A 55 -17.83 -11.48 -19.83
CA ASN A 55 -16.95 -12.55 -19.34
C ASN A 55 -16.84 -12.55 -17.81
N LEU A 56 -16.80 -11.38 -17.17
CA LEU A 56 -16.88 -11.27 -15.71
C LEU A 56 -18.18 -11.90 -15.18
N LEU A 57 -19.33 -11.61 -15.78
CA LEU A 57 -20.60 -12.23 -15.38
C LEU A 57 -20.57 -13.76 -15.53
N TYR A 58 -20.01 -14.29 -16.62
CA TYR A 58 -19.80 -15.74 -16.76
C TYR A 58 -18.89 -16.30 -15.67
N TYR A 59 -17.83 -15.58 -15.30
CA TYR A 59 -16.90 -16.01 -14.25
C TYR A 59 -17.58 -16.05 -12.88
N LEU A 60 -18.34 -15.02 -12.53
CA LEU A 60 -19.09 -14.96 -11.27
C LEU A 60 -20.10 -16.11 -11.18
N ALA A 61 -20.89 -16.30 -12.23
CA ALA A 61 -21.85 -17.39 -12.36
C ALA A 61 -21.19 -18.78 -12.22
N LEU A 62 -20.00 -18.95 -12.82
CA LEU A 62 -19.21 -20.18 -12.71
C LEU A 62 -18.71 -20.41 -11.27
N ARG A 63 -18.29 -19.34 -10.58
CA ARG A 63 -17.71 -19.38 -9.23
C ARG A 63 -18.73 -19.39 -8.09
N HIS A 64 -20.04 -19.30 -8.38
CA HIS A 64 -21.12 -19.61 -7.42
C HIS A 64 -21.17 -21.08 -6.97
N ARG A 65 -20.25 -21.93 -7.46
CA ARG A 65 -20.23 -23.38 -7.23
C ARG A 65 -18.81 -23.81 -6.89
N ASP A 66 -18.66 -24.82 -6.03
CA ASP A 66 -17.36 -25.46 -5.82
C ASP A 66 -17.04 -26.37 -7.00
N LEU A 67 -16.09 -25.93 -7.84
CA LEU A 67 -15.70 -26.65 -9.05
C LEU A 67 -14.73 -27.79 -8.78
N ARG A 68 -14.07 -27.86 -7.62
CA ARG A 68 -12.96 -28.79 -7.38
C ARG A 68 -13.30 -30.25 -7.73
N PRO A 69 -14.48 -30.80 -7.39
CA PRO A 69 -14.85 -32.15 -7.80
C PRO A 69 -14.89 -32.32 -9.32
N LEU A 70 -15.48 -31.36 -10.04
CA LEU A 70 -15.54 -31.36 -11.50
C LEU A 70 -14.15 -31.20 -12.13
N GLN A 71 -13.30 -30.34 -11.58
CA GLN A 71 -11.94 -30.13 -12.07
C GLN A 71 -11.08 -31.40 -11.98
N MET A 72 -11.19 -32.14 -10.87
CA MET A 72 -10.49 -33.41 -10.69
C MET A 72 -10.95 -34.45 -11.71
N ARG A 73 -12.26 -34.54 -11.97
CA ARG A 73 -12.84 -35.46 -12.96
C ARG A 73 -12.40 -35.09 -14.38
N LEU A 74 -12.48 -33.81 -14.77
CA LEU A 74 -11.99 -33.32 -16.05
C LEU A 74 -10.51 -33.62 -16.27
N ALA A 75 -9.67 -33.37 -15.26
CA ALA A 75 -8.24 -33.65 -15.34
C ALA A 75 -7.94 -35.16 -15.48
N ALA A 76 -8.69 -36.02 -14.77
CA ALA A 76 -8.56 -37.48 -14.88
C ALA A 76 -8.93 -38.00 -16.28
N LEU A 77 -9.82 -37.29 -16.98
CA LEU A 77 -10.20 -37.55 -18.37
C LEU A 77 -9.24 -36.93 -19.40
N GLY A 78 -8.17 -36.26 -18.95
CA GLY A 78 -7.23 -35.56 -19.84
C GLY A 78 -7.78 -34.28 -20.48
N LEU A 79 -8.91 -33.78 -19.99
CA LEU A 79 -9.56 -32.55 -20.46
C LEU A 79 -9.05 -31.33 -19.67
N SER A 80 -9.33 -30.13 -20.17
CA SER A 80 -9.07 -28.89 -19.44
C SER A 80 -9.79 -28.92 -18.09
N SER A 81 -9.05 -28.70 -17.00
CA SER A 81 -9.61 -28.62 -15.64
C SER A 81 -10.31 -27.28 -15.37
N LEU A 82 -10.49 -26.42 -16.38
CA LEU A 82 -11.05 -25.06 -16.25
C LEU A 82 -10.25 -24.10 -15.33
N GLY A 83 -9.13 -24.54 -14.74
CA GLY A 83 -8.34 -23.75 -13.80
C GLY A 83 -7.55 -22.58 -14.39
N ARG A 84 -7.81 -22.24 -15.67
CA ARG A 84 -7.20 -21.12 -16.41
C ARG A 84 -8.22 -20.39 -17.29
N ALA A 85 -9.51 -20.58 -16.99
CA ALA A 85 -10.63 -20.12 -17.80
C ALA A 85 -11.03 -18.67 -17.53
N GLU A 86 -10.43 -18.00 -16.53
CA GLU A 86 -10.77 -16.66 -16.05
C GLU A 86 -11.08 -15.69 -17.19
N SER A 87 -10.16 -15.52 -18.14
CA SER A 87 -10.24 -14.54 -19.23
C SER A 87 -11.09 -14.97 -20.44
N HIS A 88 -11.71 -16.15 -20.44
CA HIS A 88 -12.45 -16.68 -21.59
C HIS A 88 -13.33 -17.86 -21.14
N VAL A 89 -14.18 -17.61 -20.15
CA VAL A 89 -14.91 -18.65 -19.40
C VAL A 89 -15.75 -19.52 -20.31
N LEU A 90 -16.62 -18.87 -21.09
CA LEU A 90 -17.57 -19.59 -21.93
C LEU A 90 -16.88 -20.35 -23.05
N ALA A 91 -15.85 -19.78 -23.68
CA ALA A 91 -15.11 -20.48 -24.74
C ALA A 91 -14.34 -21.70 -24.24
N THR A 92 -13.84 -21.65 -22.99
CA THR A 92 -13.22 -22.84 -22.37
C THR A 92 -14.25 -23.95 -22.17
N ILE A 93 -15.44 -23.60 -21.65
CA ILE A 93 -16.52 -24.56 -21.43
C ILE A 93 -17.01 -25.14 -22.76
N ASP A 94 -17.21 -24.30 -23.77
CA ASP A 94 -17.70 -24.71 -25.09
C ASP A 94 -16.70 -25.65 -25.77
N ALA A 95 -15.39 -25.35 -25.69
CA ALA A 95 -14.35 -26.24 -26.23
C ALA A 95 -14.32 -27.61 -25.54
N VAL A 96 -14.51 -27.67 -24.21
CA VAL A 96 -14.59 -28.95 -23.49
C VAL A 96 -15.86 -29.71 -23.85
N LEU A 97 -16.99 -29.03 -23.99
CA LEU A 97 -18.25 -29.63 -24.42
C LEU A 97 -18.16 -30.20 -25.84
N GLU A 98 -17.54 -29.49 -26.78
CA GLU A 98 -17.30 -29.96 -28.14
C GLU A 98 -16.46 -31.25 -28.16
N LEU A 99 -15.39 -31.31 -27.36
CA LEU A 99 -14.58 -32.53 -27.22
C LEU A 99 -15.39 -33.68 -26.59
N LEU A 100 -16.18 -33.40 -25.56
CA LEU A 100 -17.04 -34.41 -24.93
C LEU A 100 -18.13 -34.92 -25.88
N GLN A 101 -18.69 -34.08 -26.75
CA GLN A 101 -19.65 -34.51 -27.78
C GLN A 101 -19.00 -35.48 -28.75
N GLN A 102 -17.77 -35.19 -29.19
CA GLN A 102 -17.01 -36.09 -30.07
C GLN A 102 -16.69 -37.42 -29.39
N LEU A 103 -16.29 -37.40 -28.10
CA LEU A 103 -15.94 -38.60 -27.35
C LEU A 103 -17.15 -39.48 -26.98
N THR A 104 -18.33 -38.87 -26.78
CA THR A 104 -19.57 -39.59 -26.42
C THR A 104 -20.44 -39.96 -27.61
N GLY A 105 -20.15 -39.42 -28.81
CA GLY A 105 -21.03 -39.55 -29.97
C GLY A 105 -22.35 -38.78 -29.84
N THR A 106 -22.45 -37.85 -28.89
CA THR A 106 -23.67 -37.09 -28.60
C THR A 106 -23.84 -35.95 -29.61
N SER A 107 -24.92 -35.98 -30.40
CA SER A 107 -25.26 -34.93 -31.39
C SER A 107 -26.17 -33.82 -30.82
N ALA A 108 -26.18 -33.64 -29.50
CA ALA A 108 -27.01 -32.62 -28.86
C ALA A 108 -26.56 -31.22 -29.29
N LYS A 109 -27.43 -30.50 -30.00
CA LYS A 109 -27.16 -29.10 -30.36
C LYS A 109 -27.09 -28.27 -29.09
N LEU A 110 -25.96 -27.61 -28.86
CA LEU A 110 -25.87 -26.56 -27.85
C LEU A 110 -26.81 -25.40 -28.25
N PRO A 111 -27.51 -24.76 -27.29
CA PRO A 111 -28.39 -23.64 -27.58
C PRO A 111 -27.66 -22.55 -28.36
N ALA A 112 -28.30 -22.04 -29.42
CA ALA A 112 -27.79 -20.93 -30.22
C ALA A 112 -27.64 -19.67 -29.35
N GLN A 113 -26.56 -18.93 -29.57
CA GLN A 113 -26.17 -17.78 -28.76
C GLN A 113 -26.43 -16.46 -29.50
N GLU A 114 -26.89 -15.44 -28.79
CA GLU A 114 -26.81 -14.05 -29.27
C GLU A 114 -25.40 -13.50 -28.97
N GLY A 115 -24.55 -13.45 -29.99
CA GLY A 115 -23.16 -12.99 -29.90
C GLY A 115 -22.13 -14.13 -29.85
N LYS A 116 -20.92 -13.87 -30.35
CA LYS A 116 -19.82 -14.84 -30.41
C LYS A 116 -19.12 -14.90 -29.04
N ALA A 117 -18.87 -16.09 -28.51
CA ALA A 117 -18.01 -16.26 -27.34
C ALA A 117 -16.59 -15.71 -27.62
N LEU A 118 -15.94 -15.14 -26.61
CA LEU A 118 -14.57 -14.65 -26.72
C LEU A 118 -13.62 -15.79 -27.10
N GLU A 119 -12.83 -15.61 -28.14
CA GLU A 119 -11.80 -16.60 -28.52
C GLU A 119 -10.74 -16.71 -27.40
N PHE A 120 -10.05 -17.85 -27.28
CA PHE A 120 -9.04 -18.10 -26.24
C PHE A 120 -7.98 -16.99 -26.08
N ASN A 121 -7.57 -16.39 -27.19
CA ASN A 121 -6.56 -15.32 -27.20
C ASN A 121 -7.16 -13.91 -27.06
N ALA A 122 -8.49 -13.78 -27.12
CA ALA A 122 -9.15 -12.48 -27.06
C ALA A 122 -9.02 -11.84 -25.68
N GLY A 123 -9.11 -12.63 -24.59
CA GLY A 123 -8.98 -12.10 -23.23
C GLY A 123 -7.59 -11.52 -22.93
N GLU A 124 -6.52 -12.20 -23.36
CA GLU A 124 -5.15 -11.69 -23.20
C GLU A 124 -4.92 -10.40 -24.03
N ARG A 125 -5.49 -10.34 -25.23
CA ARG A 125 -5.45 -9.14 -26.07
C ARG A 125 -6.20 -7.97 -25.42
N LEU A 126 -7.44 -8.19 -24.95
CA LEU A 126 -8.24 -7.16 -24.27
C LEU A 126 -7.54 -6.63 -23.03
N LEU A 127 -7.00 -7.53 -22.18
CA LEU A 127 -6.27 -7.12 -20.98
C LEU A 127 -5.05 -6.26 -21.35
N ARG A 128 -4.29 -6.64 -22.37
CA ARG A 128 -3.15 -5.84 -22.86
C ARG A 128 -3.60 -4.47 -23.38
N GLU A 129 -4.65 -4.41 -24.19
CA GLU A 129 -5.20 -3.15 -24.72
C GLU A 129 -5.67 -2.22 -23.59
N HIS A 130 -6.38 -2.74 -22.59
CA HIS A 130 -6.79 -1.98 -21.41
C HIS A 130 -5.59 -1.52 -20.57
N THR A 131 -4.56 -2.37 -20.44
CA THR A 131 -3.32 -2.04 -19.74
C THR A 131 -2.59 -0.88 -20.41
N GLU A 132 -2.41 -0.93 -21.73
CA GLU A 132 -1.73 0.13 -22.49
C GLU A 132 -2.54 1.44 -22.47
N ALA A 133 -3.86 1.34 -22.53
CA ALA A 133 -4.75 2.50 -22.38
C ALA A 133 -4.59 3.17 -21.01
N LEU A 134 -4.57 2.39 -19.93
CA LEU A 134 -4.48 2.87 -18.55
C LEU A 134 -3.07 3.35 -18.17
N LEU A 135 -2.08 2.47 -18.34
CA LEU A 135 -0.74 2.59 -17.76
C LEU A 135 0.33 2.96 -18.80
N GLY A 136 -0.02 3.00 -20.08
CA GLY A 136 0.92 3.24 -21.17
C GLY A 136 1.60 1.97 -21.68
N VAL A 137 2.33 2.10 -22.79
CA VAL A 137 3.00 0.99 -23.46
C VAL A 137 4.11 0.43 -22.56
N ALA A 138 4.15 -0.89 -22.41
CA ALA A 138 5.17 -1.56 -21.60
C ALA A 138 6.59 -1.40 -22.18
N ASN A 139 7.59 -1.41 -21.31
CA ASN A 139 8.99 -1.33 -21.74
C ASN A 139 9.43 -2.62 -22.48
N PRO A 140 10.29 -2.52 -23.52
CA PRO A 140 10.84 -3.70 -24.17
C PRO A 140 11.52 -4.64 -23.17
N GLY A 141 11.11 -5.91 -23.16
CA GLY A 141 11.62 -6.93 -22.25
C GLY A 141 11.13 -6.87 -20.80
N ARG A 142 10.18 -5.97 -20.48
CA ARG A 142 9.46 -5.93 -19.19
C ARG A 142 7.97 -5.63 -19.43
N GLY A 143 7.13 -6.67 -19.37
CA GLY A 143 5.68 -6.55 -19.59
C GLY A 143 4.90 -5.89 -18.46
N VAL A 144 5.46 -5.84 -17.26
CA VAL A 144 4.85 -5.26 -16.06
C VAL A 144 5.33 -3.83 -15.87
N GLN A 145 4.41 -2.88 -15.72
CA GLN A 145 4.73 -1.47 -15.49
C GLN A 145 5.23 -1.20 -14.06
N ILE A 146 6.08 -0.19 -13.90
CA ILE A 146 6.52 0.32 -12.59
C ILE A 146 5.88 1.68 -12.34
N MET A 147 5.11 1.76 -11.26
CA MET A 147 4.56 3.00 -10.73
C MET A 147 5.40 3.46 -9.54
N VAL A 148 5.74 4.75 -9.47
CA VAL A 148 6.52 5.31 -8.36
C VAL A 148 5.79 6.48 -7.74
N THR A 149 5.62 6.45 -6.42
CA THR A 149 5.05 7.56 -5.66
C THR A 149 6.09 8.67 -5.49
N MET A 150 5.73 9.90 -5.87
CA MET A 150 6.64 11.04 -5.78
C MET A 150 6.81 11.53 -4.34
N PRO A 151 8.05 11.76 -3.87
CA PRO A 151 8.30 12.57 -2.69
C PRO A 151 8.11 14.06 -2.99
N SER A 152 7.87 14.86 -1.94
CA SER A 152 7.67 16.31 -2.05
C SER A 152 8.87 17.01 -2.72
N GLU A 153 10.10 16.52 -2.49
CA GLU A 153 11.30 17.08 -3.13
C GLU A 153 11.28 16.99 -4.67
N ALA A 154 10.48 16.10 -5.26
CA ALA A 154 10.33 16.00 -6.73
C ALA A 154 9.74 17.28 -7.36
N ALA A 155 9.05 18.10 -6.58
CA ALA A 155 8.60 19.42 -7.02
C ALA A 155 9.74 20.42 -7.22
N SER A 156 10.88 20.23 -6.55
CA SER A 156 12.06 21.10 -6.62
C SER A 156 13.27 20.44 -7.29
N ASP A 157 13.31 19.11 -7.35
CA ASP A 157 14.42 18.32 -7.88
C ASP A 157 14.03 17.66 -9.21
N TYR A 158 14.39 18.33 -10.30
CA TYR A 158 14.23 17.78 -11.65
C TYR A 158 15.09 16.51 -11.88
N GLU A 159 16.28 16.44 -11.29
CA GLU A 159 17.23 15.36 -11.56
C GLU A 159 16.68 14.04 -11.00
N LEU A 160 16.03 14.07 -9.84
CA LEU A 160 15.32 12.91 -9.29
C LEU A 160 14.29 12.34 -10.26
N VAL A 161 13.40 13.18 -10.82
CA VAL A 161 12.35 12.75 -11.76
C VAL A 161 12.97 12.22 -13.06
N HIS A 162 14.00 12.90 -13.56
CA HIS A 162 14.74 12.47 -14.75
C HIS A 162 15.38 11.09 -14.56
N GLN A 163 16.05 10.85 -13.43
CA GLN A 163 16.67 9.58 -13.12
C GLN A 163 15.63 8.45 -12.93
N LEU A 164 14.50 8.72 -12.28
CA LEU A 164 13.41 7.74 -12.13
C LEU A 164 12.88 7.26 -13.49
N LEU A 165 12.62 8.19 -14.42
CA LEU A 165 12.19 7.86 -15.78
C LEU A 165 13.30 7.12 -16.56
N GLN A 166 14.55 7.51 -16.37
CA GLN A 166 15.69 6.83 -16.98
C GLN A 166 15.78 5.35 -16.52
N GLN A 167 15.62 5.09 -15.22
CA GLN A 167 15.68 3.76 -14.61
C GLN A 167 14.45 2.88 -14.89
N GLY A 168 13.42 3.43 -15.55
CA GLY A 168 12.28 2.66 -16.04
C GLY A 168 11.01 2.79 -15.22
N MET A 169 10.78 3.94 -14.57
CA MET A 169 9.43 4.34 -14.14
C MET A 169 8.52 4.51 -15.36
N ASP A 170 7.32 3.93 -15.32
CA ASP A 170 6.29 4.08 -16.37
C ASP A 170 5.14 4.98 -15.92
N CYS A 171 4.84 4.99 -14.62
CA CYS A 171 3.79 5.80 -14.02
C CYS A 171 4.34 6.63 -12.86
N MET A 172 4.16 7.94 -12.93
CA MET A 172 4.43 8.88 -11.84
C MET A 172 3.15 9.03 -11.02
N ARG A 173 3.15 8.52 -9.78
CA ARG A 173 2.04 8.66 -8.85
C ARG A 173 2.23 9.87 -7.93
N ILE A 174 1.24 10.76 -7.91
CA ILE A 174 1.14 11.89 -6.98
C ILE A 174 0.05 11.55 -5.96
N ASN A 175 0.37 11.62 -4.67
CA ASN A 175 -0.60 11.39 -3.60
C ASN A 175 -1.15 12.73 -3.12
N CYS A 176 -2.44 13.00 -3.38
CA CYS A 176 -3.08 14.27 -3.08
C CYS A 176 -3.37 14.48 -1.59
N ALA A 177 -3.19 13.46 -0.73
CA ALA A 177 -3.20 13.64 0.72
C ALA A 177 -1.99 14.46 1.24
N HIS A 178 -1.05 14.81 0.36
CA HIS A 178 0.14 15.58 0.66
C HIS A 178 0.41 16.63 -0.43
N ASP A 179 1.15 17.67 -0.04
CA ASP A 179 1.53 18.78 -0.91
C ASP A 179 0.29 19.55 -1.43
N ASP A 180 0.45 20.36 -2.46
CA ASP A 180 -0.60 21.23 -2.99
C ASP A 180 -0.57 21.28 -4.54
N PRO A 181 -1.60 21.87 -5.20
CA PRO A 181 -1.64 21.96 -6.65
C PRO A 181 -0.42 22.62 -7.30
N ALA A 182 0.25 23.55 -6.62
CA ALA A 182 1.44 24.19 -7.15
C ALA A 182 2.62 23.21 -7.17
N ALA A 183 2.83 22.46 -6.09
CA ALA A 183 3.83 21.40 -6.02
C ALA A 183 3.56 20.30 -7.06
N TRP A 184 2.31 19.83 -7.18
CA TRP A 184 1.92 18.81 -8.16
C TRP A 184 2.19 19.28 -9.60
N ALA A 185 1.89 20.54 -9.91
CA ALA A 185 2.17 21.11 -11.22
C ALA A 185 3.68 21.13 -11.54
N GLN A 186 4.53 21.42 -10.54
CA GLN A 186 5.99 21.37 -10.73
C GLN A 186 6.50 19.94 -10.95
N MET A 187 6.00 18.95 -10.20
CA MET A 187 6.34 17.54 -10.42
C MET A 187 5.99 17.11 -11.85
N ILE A 188 4.80 17.49 -12.34
CA ILE A 188 4.37 17.19 -13.71
C ILE A 188 5.25 17.93 -14.72
N ALA A 189 5.60 19.20 -14.49
CA ALA A 189 6.48 19.95 -15.38
C ALA A 189 7.88 19.29 -15.49
N HIS A 190 8.44 18.83 -14.37
CA HIS A 190 9.68 18.06 -14.36
C HIS A 190 9.57 16.76 -15.15
N LEU A 191 8.46 16.03 -15.00
CA LEU A 191 8.21 14.81 -15.77
C LEU A 191 8.16 15.10 -17.27
N ARG A 192 7.38 16.10 -17.70
CA ARG A 192 7.25 16.47 -19.11
C ARG A 192 8.58 16.89 -19.72
N ARG A 193 9.43 17.59 -18.95
CA ARG A 193 10.79 17.93 -19.34
C ARG A 193 11.67 16.68 -19.50
N ALA A 194 11.59 15.73 -18.58
CA ALA A 194 12.34 14.48 -18.62
C ALA A 194 11.91 13.56 -19.78
N GLU A 195 10.61 13.51 -20.10
CA GLU A 195 10.08 12.79 -21.27
C GLU A 195 10.68 13.32 -22.57
N LEU A 196 10.74 14.64 -22.73
CA LEU A 196 11.35 15.30 -23.89
C LEU A 196 12.85 15.01 -23.99
N SER A 197 13.59 15.02 -22.88
CA SER A 197 15.03 14.78 -22.90
C SER A 197 15.40 13.32 -23.16
N LEU A 198 14.58 12.37 -22.70
CA LEU A 198 14.84 10.94 -22.80
C LEU A 198 14.13 10.25 -23.97
N GLY A 199 13.17 10.91 -24.63
CA GLY A 199 12.33 10.31 -25.67
C GLY A 199 11.45 9.19 -25.14
N LYS A 200 11.05 9.27 -23.86
CA LYS A 200 10.21 8.28 -23.17
C LYS A 200 8.86 8.90 -22.80
N THR A 201 7.86 8.07 -22.54
CA THR A 201 6.54 8.50 -22.06
C THR A 201 6.25 7.92 -20.68
N CYS A 202 5.51 8.66 -19.87
CA CYS A 202 5.14 8.30 -18.51
C CYS A 202 3.74 8.84 -18.17
N ARG A 203 2.90 7.97 -17.60
CA ARG A 203 1.56 8.35 -17.14
C ARG A 203 1.64 9.11 -15.83
N VAL A 204 0.86 10.18 -15.69
CA VAL A 204 0.60 10.85 -14.41
C VAL A 204 -0.64 10.22 -13.78
N VAL A 205 -0.46 9.65 -12.61
CA VAL A 205 -1.50 9.01 -11.79
C VAL A 205 -1.68 9.87 -10.55
N MET A 206 -2.89 10.34 -10.27
CA MET A 206 -3.16 11.17 -9.09
C MET A 206 -4.11 10.41 -8.17
N ASP A 207 -3.64 10.14 -6.95
CA ASP A 207 -4.40 9.45 -5.91
C ASP A 207 -5.13 10.45 -5.02
N LEU A 208 -6.46 10.39 -5.01
CA LEU A 208 -7.29 11.21 -4.12
C LEU A 208 -7.10 10.75 -2.67
N ALA A 209 -7.22 11.64 -1.70
CA ALA A 209 -6.96 11.31 -0.30
C ALA A 209 -8.02 10.36 0.27
N GLY A 210 -9.29 10.60 -0.09
CA GLY A 210 -10.44 9.88 0.42
C GLY A 210 -10.64 10.05 1.94
N PRO A 211 -11.66 9.38 2.51
CA PRO A 211 -12.03 9.53 3.93
C PRO A 211 -11.14 8.70 4.87
N LYS A 212 -9.81 8.85 4.80
CA LYS A 212 -8.90 8.09 5.68
C LYS A 212 -9.09 8.51 7.14
N LEU A 213 -9.49 7.56 7.98
CA LEU A 213 -9.61 7.78 9.42
C LEU A 213 -8.25 7.88 10.08
N ARG A 214 -8.08 8.89 10.93
CA ARG A 214 -6.83 9.14 11.64
C ARG A 214 -7.05 9.59 13.07
N THR A 215 -6.04 9.38 13.90
CA THR A 215 -5.99 9.92 15.25
C THR A 215 -5.79 11.43 15.24
N GLY A 216 -6.50 12.11 16.13
CA GLY A 216 -6.43 13.55 16.33
C GLY A 216 -5.13 14.00 17.01
N PRO A 217 -4.99 15.32 17.26
CA PRO A 217 -3.81 15.88 17.88
C PRO A 217 -3.62 15.36 19.32
N LEU A 218 -2.38 15.41 19.81
CA LEU A 218 -2.03 15.11 21.20
C LEU A 218 -1.56 16.38 21.91
N GLU A 219 -1.78 16.45 23.22
CA GLU A 219 -1.19 17.50 24.06
C GLU A 219 0.34 17.47 23.91
N PRO A 220 1.03 18.63 23.83
CA PRO A 220 2.47 18.66 23.68
C PRO A 220 3.17 17.86 24.78
N GLY A 221 4.20 17.10 24.41
CA GLY A 221 5.03 16.42 25.38
C GLY A 221 5.85 17.41 26.22
N PRO A 222 6.58 16.95 27.23
CA PRO A 222 7.42 17.83 28.03
C PRO A 222 8.46 18.54 27.15
N ALA A 223 8.55 19.87 27.29
CA ALA A 223 9.59 20.69 26.69
C ALA A 223 10.94 20.40 27.38
N VAL A 224 11.65 19.38 26.90
CA VAL A 224 12.94 18.96 27.46
C VAL A 224 13.96 18.58 26.39
N ALA A 225 15.09 19.26 26.41
CA ALA A 225 16.26 18.91 25.63
C ALA A 225 17.08 17.86 26.39
N LYS A 226 16.98 16.60 25.94
CA LYS A 226 17.77 15.49 26.47
C LYS A 226 19.08 15.38 25.68
N VAL A 227 20.16 15.85 26.28
CA VAL A 227 21.53 15.71 25.78
C VAL A 227 22.08 14.36 26.25
N ARG A 228 22.40 13.45 25.32
CA ARG A 228 22.86 12.08 25.65
C ARG A 228 24.20 11.75 24.97
N PRO A 229 25.32 11.71 25.72
CA PRO A 229 26.60 11.26 25.17
C PRO A 229 26.54 9.79 24.76
N ARG A 230 27.31 9.41 23.73
CA ARG A 230 27.45 8.01 23.31
C ARG A 230 28.35 7.27 24.29
N ARG A 231 27.93 6.07 24.67
CA ARG A 231 28.62 5.21 25.64
C ARG A 231 28.81 3.82 25.05
N ASP A 232 29.90 3.16 25.43
CA ASP A 232 30.09 1.74 25.17
C ASP A 232 29.21 0.88 26.09
N VAL A 233 29.33 -0.46 25.93
CA VAL A 233 28.59 -1.45 26.73
C VAL A 233 28.92 -1.39 28.23
N PHE A 234 30.08 -0.85 28.61
CA PHE A 234 30.48 -0.64 30.00
C PHE A 234 30.04 0.72 30.56
N GLY A 235 29.34 1.53 29.76
CA GLY A 235 28.88 2.85 30.14
C GLY A 235 29.95 3.94 30.08
N LYS A 236 31.14 3.66 29.55
CA LYS A 236 32.20 4.65 29.35
C LYS A 236 31.85 5.53 28.15
N VAL A 237 32.03 6.84 28.31
CA VAL A 237 31.72 7.82 27.25
C VAL A 237 32.75 7.70 26.12
N ILE A 238 32.30 7.22 24.97
CA ILE A 238 33.09 7.09 23.73
C ILE A 238 33.02 8.36 22.87
N ALA A 239 31.90 9.07 22.90
CA ALA A 239 31.75 10.37 22.26
C ALA A 239 30.88 11.31 23.11
N PRO A 240 31.28 12.57 23.30
CA PRO A 240 30.43 13.57 23.94
C PRO A 240 29.18 13.84 23.09
N ALA A 241 28.12 14.32 23.73
CA ALA A 241 27.00 14.88 23.00
C ALA A 241 27.31 16.33 22.63
N ARG A 242 26.97 16.72 21.40
CA ARG A 242 27.16 18.06 20.85
C ARG A 242 25.90 18.90 21.04
N ILE A 243 26.08 20.09 21.58
CA ILE A 243 25.04 21.08 21.85
C ILE A 243 25.34 22.31 21.01
N TRP A 244 24.35 22.77 20.27
CA TRP A 244 24.39 24.06 19.57
C TRP A 244 23.74 25.13 20.44
N LEU A 245 24.48 26.17 20.80
CA LEU A 245 23.96 27.34 21.51
C LEU A 245 23.81 28.48 20.51
N TYR A 246 22.63 29.09 20.45
CA TYR A 246 22.34 30.16 19.49
C TYR A 246 21.53 31.30 20.15
N PRO A 247 21.52 32.51 19.58
CA PRO A 247 20.73 33.63 20.10
C PRO A 247 19.23 33.33 20.07
N SER A 248 18.51 33.60 21.17
CA SER A 248 17.05 33.39 21.23
C SER A 248 16.29 34.19 20.17
N ASP A 249 16.76 35.38 19.85
CA ASP A 249 16.04 36.35 19.02
C ASP A 249 16.34 36.17 17.53
N GLN A 250 17.35 35.35 17.20
CA GLN A 250 17.75 35.02 15.84
C GLN A 250 18.06 33.51 15.77
N PRO A 251 17.03 32.67 15.54
CA PRO A 251 17.20 31.23 15.44
C PRO A 251 18.18 30.87 14.33
N ALA A 252 19.29 30.22 14.70
CA ALA A 252 20.31 29.75 13.75
C ALA A 252 20.30 28.22 13.69
N ALA A 253 20.15 27.68 12.48
CA ALA A 253 20.28 26.24 12.27
C ALA A 253 21.73 25.81 12.57
N PRO A 254 21.94 24.65 13.23
CA PRO A 254 23.29 24.19 13.49
C PRO A 254 23.98 23.80 12.17
N PRO A 255 25.26 24.19 11.96
CA PRO A 255 25.99 23.86 10.72
C PRO A 255 26.21 22.36 10.47
N ALA A 256 25.99 21.54 11.50
CA ALA A 256 26.05 20.09 11.47
C ALA A 256 25.02 19.52 12.46
N PRO A 257 24.63 18.24 12.38
CA PRO A 257 23.67 17.64 13.30
C PRO A 257 24.09 17.79 14.77
N ALA A 258 23.24 18.43 15.59
CA ALA A 258 23.42 18.58 17.03
C ALA A 258 22.55 17.58 17.81
N ASP A 259 23.01 17.14 18.98
CA ASP A 259 22.18 16.34 19.90
C ASP A 259 21.13 17.20 20.63
N ALA A 260 21.37 18.51 20.74
CA ALA A 260 20.41 19.50 21.21
C ALA A 260 20.78 20.91 20.71
N CYS A 261 19.76 21.72 20.42
CA CYS A 261 19.92 23.14 20.13
C CYS A 261 19.26 23.94 21.27
N LEU A 262 19.98 24.88 21.88
CA LEU A 262 19.49 25.65 23.03
C LEU A 262 19.56 27.15 22.71
N PRO A 263 18.42 27.85 22.67
CA PRO A 263 18.41 29.30 22.56
C PRO A 263 18.80 29.94 23.89
N VAL A 264 19.68 30.93 23.81
CA VAL A 264 20.22 31.68 24.96
C VAL A 264 20.32 33.17 24.62
N ASP A 265 20.51 34.00 25.64
CA ASP A 265 20.74 35.44 25.46
C ASP A 265 22.00 35.71 24.62
N GLU A 266 21.87 36.59 23.62
CA GLU A 266 22.93 36.91 22.66
C GLU A 266 24.17 37.52 23.36
N ALA A 267 23.95 38.44 24.31
CA ALA A 267 25.03 39.11 25.01
C ALA A 267 25.81 38.14 25.91
N TRP A 268 25.13 37.14 26.48
CA TRP A 268 25.78 36.05 27.20
C TRP A 268 26.54 35.10 26.25
N LEU A 269 25.95 34.75 25.10
CA LEU A 269 26.56 33.88 24.10
C LEU A 269 27.88 34.46 23.57
N LYS A 270 27.90 35.76 23.24
CA LYS A 270 29.12 36.47 22.78
C LYS A 270 30.26 36.50 23.79
N ARG A 271 29.97 36.29 25.09
CA ARG A 271 30.99 36.22 26.16
C ARG A 271 31.59 34.83 26.32
N LEU A 272 31.02 33.80 25.70
CA LEU A 272 31.59 32.47 25.71
C LEU A 272 32.86 32.44 24.86
N GLN A 273 33.86 31.72 25.36
CA GLN A 273 35.10 31.43 24.62
C GLN A 273 35.32 29.93 24.61
N ILE A 274 36.06 29.44 23.61
CA ILE A 274 36.51 28.05 23.54
C ILE A 274 37.19 27.65 24.87
N GLY A 275 36.85 26.47 25.37
CA GLY A 275 37.32 25.93 26.65
C GLY A 275 36.51 26.36 27.87
N ASN A 276 35.56 27.30 27.73
CA ASN A 276 34.69 27.71 28.83
C ASN A 276 33.83 26.55 29.32
N LYS A 277 33.71 26.42 30.65
CA LYS A 277 32.86 25.40 31.28
C LYS A 277 31.56 26.04 31.75
N VAL A 278 30.46 25.67 31.09
CA VAL A 278 29.11 26.08 31.46
C VAL A 278 28.53 25.04 32.42
N ARG A 279 27.93 25.51 33.51
CA ARG A 279 27.34 24.68 34.58
C ARG A 279 25.85 24.94 34.68
N LEU A 280 25.11 23.90 35.03
CA LEU A 280 23.68 23.98 35.25
C LEU A 280 23.22 22.94 36.28
N ILE A 281 21.99 23.10 36.74
CA ILE A 281 21.23 22.07 37.45
C ILE A 281 20.17 21.57 36.46
N ASP A 282 20.17 20.27 36.18
CA ASP A 282 19.25 19.67 35.20
C ASP A 282 17.85 19.41 35.80
N ALA A 283 16.89 18.96 34.98
CA ALA A 283 15.52 18.67 35.40
C ALA A 283 15.39 17.63 36.55
N ARG A 284 16.45 16.88 36.85
CA ARG A 284 16.52 15.90 37.93
C ARG A 284 17.31 16.44 39.12
N TYR A 285 17.41 17.76 39.23
CA TYR A 285 18.18 18.48 40.25
C TYR A 285 19.66 18.10 40.31
N SER A 286 20.19 17.50 39.25
CA SER A 286 21.57 17.04 39.24
C SER A 286 22.50 18.11 38.64
N ARG A 287 23.65 18.31 39.27
CA ARG A 287 24.69 19.23 38.74
C ARG A 287 25.29 18.66 37.46
N ARG A 288 25.29 19.46 36.40
CA ARG A 288 25.82 19.10 35.08
C ARG A 288 26.71 20.20 34.54
N SER A 289 27.52 19.84 33.55
CA SER A 289 28.34 20.80 32.82
C SER A 289 28.66 20.35 31.41
N PHE A 290 28.81 21.33 30.53
CA PHE A 290 29.35 21.15 29.19
C PHE A 290 30.47 22.15 28.95
N ARG A 291 31.32 21.86 27.95
CA ARG A 291 32.47 22.68 27.59
C ARG A 291 32.26 23.26 26.20
N VAL A 292 32.48 24.56 26.02
CA VAL A 292 32.49 25.20 24.70
C VAL A 292 33.71 24.71 23.93
N VAL A 293 33.50 24.17 22.73
CA VAL A 293 34.54 23.59 21.88
C VAL A 293 34.79 24.37 20.61
N ASP A 294 33.80 25.14 20.15
CA ASP A 294 33.90 25.95 18.94
C ASP A 294 32.97 27.16 19.02
N GLN A 295 33.29 28.21 18.25
CA GLN A 295 32.56 29.47 18.20
C GLN A 295 32.48 29.97 16.76
N LEU A 296 31.27 30.26 16.32
CA LEU A 296 30.94 30.78 14.99
C LEU A 296 30.14 32.07 15.15
N ASP A 297 29.96 32.82 14.07
CA ASP A 297 29.25 34.10 14.09
C ASP A 297 27.79 33.94 14.55
N GLU A 298 27.16 32.83 14.16
CA GLU A 298 25.74 32.54 14.43
C GLU A 298 25.51 31.70 15.72
N GLY A 299 26.58 31.24 16.38
CA GLY A 299 26.43 30.43 17.59
C GLY A 299 27.69 29.72 18.08
N CYS A 300 27.55 28.92 19.13
CA CYS A 300 28.67 28.21 19.77
C CYS A 300 28.39 26.71 19.90
N TRP A 301 29.40 25.88 19.61
CA TRP A 301 29.35 24.46 19.92
C TRP A 301 29.81 24.19 21.35
N ALA A 302 29.06 23.35 22.05
CA ALA A 302 29.44 22.81 23.35
C ALA A 302 29.31 21.29 23.41
N GLU A 303 30.11 20.67 24.27
CA GLU A 303 30.16 19.23 24.45
C GLU A 303 29.82 18.82 25.88
N ALA A 304 28.87 17.90 26.01
CA ALA A 304 28.48 17.29 27.27
C ALA A 304 28.93 15.82 27.34
N ARG A 305 29.61 15.45 28.42
CA ARG A 305 29.97 14.05 28.73
C ARG A 305 28.99 13.40 29.72
N GLN A 306 27.99 14.14 30.17
CA GLN A 306 26.97 13.68 31.12
C GLN A 306 25.60 13.79 30.49
N THR A 307 24.76 12.77 30.65
CA THR A 307 23.35 12.86 30.24
C THR A 307 22.66 13.97 31.01
N THR A 308 22.13 14.95 30.29
CA THR A 308 21.62 16.21 30.84
C THR A 308 20.23 16.48 30.29
N TYR A 309 19.30 16.87 31.15
CA TYR A 309 17.90 17.17 30.81
C TYR A 309 17.65 18.66 31.05
N ILE A 310 17.48 19.42 29.99
CA ILE A 310 17.41 20.89 30.03
C ILE A 310 15.98 21.32 29.71
N LEU A 311 15.38 22.08 30.62
CA LEU A 311 14.02 22.65 30.48
C LEU A 311 14.12 24.13 30.05
N PRO A 312 13.06 24.69 29.45
CA PRO A 312 12.89 26.14 29.38
C PRO A 312 13.10 26.80 30.75
N GLY A 313 13.81 27.93 30.77
CA GLY A 313 14.19 28.64 31.99
C GLY A 313 15.40 28.06 32.75
N THR A 314 15.97 26.92 32.33
CA THR A 314 17.16 26.35 32.96
C THR A 314 18.30 27.37 32.95
N THR A 315 18.83 27.68 34.13
CA THR A 315 19.90 28.68 34.24
C THR A 315 21.26 28.07 33.93
N LEU A 316 21.91 28.60 32.90
CA LEU A 316 23.27 28.25 32.50
C LEU A 316 24.25 29.26 33.10
N ARG A 317 25.28 28.76 33.77
CA ARG A 317 26.26 29.59 34.50
C ARG A 317 27.67 29.37 33.96
N GLN A 318 28.33 30.45 33.58
CA GLN A 318 29.74 30.48 33.18
C GLN A 318 30.53 31.36 34.14
N ARG A 319 31.72 30.90 34.55
CA ARG A 319 32.56 31.63 35.50
C ARG A 319 33.39 32.66 34.74
N SER A 320 33.25 33.95 35.09
CA SER A 320 34.07 35.01 34.50
C SER A 320 35.56 34.81 34.83
N LYS A 321 36.43 35.09 33.86
CA LYS A 321 37.90 35.11 34.04
C LYS A 321 38.41 36.40 34.67
N THR A 322 37.63 37.49 34.66
CA THR A 322 38.00 38.78 35.24
C THR A 322 37.59 38.86 36.72
N GLY A 323 38.42 39.49 37.56
CA GLY A 323 38.51 39.31 39.00
C GLY A 323 37.21 39.40 39.83
N LYS A 324 37.21 38.69 40.97
CA LYS A 324 36.14 38.50 41.98
C LYS A 324 34.88 37.76 41.49
N ARG A 325 34.87 36.42 41.66
CA ARG A 325 33.72 35.48 41.85
C ARG A 325 32.34 35.86 41.25
N ARG A 326 32.24 36.52 40.08
CA ARG A 326 30.96 36.84 39.45
C ARG A 326 30.67 35.82 38.36
N TRP A 327 29.57 35.08 38.52
CA TRP A 327 29.04 34.20 37.49
C TRP A 327 28.32 35.05 36.44
N SER A 328 28.53 34.72 35.17
CA SER A 328 27.67 35.19 34.06
C SER A 328 26.59 34.14 33.85
N GLU A 329 25.32 34.55 33.88
CA GLU A 329 24.18 33.64 33.81
C GLU A 329 23.28 33.99 32.62
N THR A 330 22.73 32.97 31.98
CA THR A 330 21.62 33.10 31.03
C THR A 330 20.56 32.06 31.40
N LYS A 331 19.33 32.29 30.99
CA LYS A 331 18.31 31.23 30.95
C LYS A 331 18.25 30.66 29.55
N VAL A 332 17.96 29.36 29.46
CA VAL A 332 17.51 28.76 28.20
C VAL A 332 16.11 29.30 27.94
N ALA A 333 15.86 29.83 26.75
CA ALA A 333 14.55 30.32 26.34
C ALA A 333 13.64 29.11 25.99
N ASP A 334 13.09 29.07 24.78
CA ASP A 334 12.18 27.99 24.39
C ASP A 334 12.93 26.74 23.92
N VAL A 335 12.54 25.60 24.47
CA VAL A 335 12.97 24.30 23.97
C VAL A 335 11.76 23.66 23.31
N PRO A 336 11.85 23.24 22.03
CA PRO A 336 10.70 22.65 21.35
C PRO A 336 10.18 21.44 22.13
N ALA A 337 8.87 21.43 22.38
CA ALA A 337 8.19 20.31 22.98
C ALA A 337 8.41 19.07 22.11
N ARG A 338 8.67 17.92 22.75
CA ARG A 338 8.74 16.67 21.99
C ARG A 338 7.33 16.24 21.63
N GLU A 339 7.21 15.62 20.46
CA GLU A 339 5.99 14.95 20.04
C GLU A 339 5.57 13.95 21.14
N ASN A 340 4.32 14.07 21.59
CA ASN A 340 3.78 13.23 22.63
C ASN A 340 3.32 11.89 22.05
N SER A 341 3.14 10.89 22.90
CA SER A 341 2.61 9.59 22.50
C SER A 341 1.89 8.92 23.65
N LEU A 342 0.79 8.24 23.36
CA LEU A 342 0.08 7.40 24.32
C LEU A 342 0.74 6.03 24.34
N LEU A 343 1.35 5.64 25.46
CA LEU A 343 1.90 4.29 25.63
C LEU A 343 0.77 3.36 26.07
N LEU A 344 0.40 2.41 25.21
CA LEU A 344 -0.70 1.49 25.43
C LEU A 344 -0.20 0.05 25.58
N HIS A 345 -0.73 -0.66 26.56
CA HIS A 345 -0.51 -2.08 26.83
C HIS A 345 -1.79 -2.87 26.62
N GLN A 346 -1.64 -4.18 26.45
CA GLN A 346 -2.79 -5.08 26.44
C GLN A 346 -3.53 -5.01 27.79
N GLY A 347 -4.85 -4.85 27.73
CA GLY A 347 -5.71 -4.66 28.89
C GLY A 347 -6.03 -3.18 29.20
N ASP A 348 -5.29 -2.22 28.64
CA ASP A 348 -5.55 -0.80 28.86
C ASP A 348 -6.91 -0.37 28.28
N GLN A 349 -7.50 0.69 28.84
CA GLN A 349 -8.60 1.41 28.22
C GLN A 349 -8.08 2.63 27.47
N LEU A 350 -8.65 2.88 26.29
CA LEU A 350 -8.45 4.07 25.49
C LEU A 350 -9.82 4.68 25.17
N ILE A 351 -9.98 5.97 25.43
CA ILE A 351 -11.15 6.74 25.01
C ILE A 351 -10.85 7.36 23.66
N VAL A 352 -11.62 7.02 22.63
CA VAL A 352 -11.56 7.71 21.34
C VAL A 352 -12.68 8.74 21.29
N THR A 353 -12.37 10.02 21.08
CA THR A 353 -13.35 11.11 21.13
C THR A 353 -13.80 11.54 19.74
N ARG A 354 -15.06 11.96 19.65
CA ARG A 354 -15.67 12.51 18.42
C ARG A 354 -15.09 13.87 18.04
N ASP A 355 -14.63 14.63 19.03
CA ASP A 355 -13.95 15.91 18.82
C ASP A 355 -12.44 15.74 18.60
N LEU A 356 -11.80 16.81 18.11
CA LEU A 356 -10.36 16.90 17.94
C LEU A 356 -9.67 17.60 19.11
N VAL A 357 -10.24 17.50 20.32
CA VAL A 357 -9.56 17.99 21.53
C VAL A 357 -8.28 17.17 21.70
N ALA A 358 -7.19 17.88 22.02
CA ALA A 358 -5.88 17.27 22.17
C ALA A 358 -5.93 16.08 23.15
N GLY A 359 -5.51 14.92 22.64
CA GLY A 359 -5.44 13.68 23.40
C GLY A 359 -4.43 13.75 24.52
N ARG A 360 -4.68 13.02 25.59
CA ARG A 360 -3.87 13.05 26.82
C ARG A 360 -3.56 11.63 27.31
N VAL A 361 -2.44 11.51 28.01
CA VAL A 361 -2.02 10.24 28.62
C VAL A 361 -2.95 9.82 29.76
N ALA A 362 -2.97 8.52 30.06
CA ALA A 362 -3.70 8.01 31.22
C ALA A 362 -3.17 8.62 32.53
N VAL A 363 -4.08 8.99 33.43
CA VAL A 363 -3.75 9.48 34.77
C VAL A 363 -3.77 8.31 35.72
N HIS A 364 -2.72 8.16 36.52
CA HIS A 364 -2.58 7.09 37.49
C HIS A 364 -2.60 7.65 38.91
N ASP A 365 -3.10 6.86 39.85
CA ASP A 365 -2.95 7.15 41.28
C ASP A 365 -1.52 6.82 41.76
N SER A 366 -1.26 7.05 43.05
CA SER A 366 0.03 6.75 43.67
C SER A 366 0.39 5.26 43.71
N ALA A 367 -0.59 4.37 43.55
CA ALA A 367 -0.39 2.93 43.47
C ALA A 367 -0.16 2.43 42.04
N GLY A 368 -0.23 3.34 41.05
CA GLY A 368 -0.09 3.02 39.63
C GLY A 368 -1.37 2.48 38.99
N GLN A 369 -2.53 2.58 39.64
CA GLN A 369 -3.82 2.24 39.04
C GLN A 369 -4.34 3.40 38.19
N ILE A 370 -4.97 3.08 37.06
CA ILE A 370 -5.52 4.09 36.14
C ILE A 370 -6.76 4.74 36.78
N LEU A 371 -6.68 6.06 37.01
CA LEU A 371 -7.81 6.90 37.43
C LEU A 371 -8.65 7.35 36.25
N THR A 372 -7.99 7.80 35.18
CA THR A 372 -8.65 8.17 33.93
C THR A 372 -7.89 7.56 32.76
N PRO A 373 -8.56 6.83 31.85
CA PRO A 373 -7.95 6.29 30.65
C PRO A 373 -7.25 7.35 29.79
N ALA A 374 -6.32 6.90 28.95
CA ALA A 374 -5.79 7.76 27.89
C ALA A 374 -6.92 8.13 26.93
N ARG A 375 -6.80 9.29 26.27
CA ARG A 375 -7.79 9.73 25.27
C ARG A 375 -7.14 10.23 23.99
N ILE A 376 -7.80 10.06 22.86
CA ILE A 376 -7.37 10.59 21.56
C ILE A 376 -8.58 10.88 20.66
N GLY A 377 -8.54 11.98 19.90
CA GLY A 377 -9.61 12.28 18.94
C GLY A 377 -9.56 11.39 17.69
N CYS A 378 -10.64 11.40 16.92
CA CYS A 378 -10.73 10.83 15.57
C CYS A 378 -11.03 11.96 14.56
N THR A 379 -10.40 11.92 13.38
CA THR A 379 -10.55 12.99 12.36
C THR A 379 -11.92 13.04 11.69
N ILE A 380 -12.70 11.95 11.70
CA ILE A 380 -14.02 11.90 11.06
C ILE A 380 -15.08 11.61 12.12
N PRO A 381 -15.83 12.62 12.59
CA PRO A 381 -16.84 12.47 13.63
C PRO A 381 -17.99 11.52 13.29
N ALA A 382 -18.33 11.39 12.00
CA ALA A 382 -19.47 10.60 11.53
C ALA A 382 -19.34 9.10 11.85
N VAL A 383 -18.12 8.57 12.02
CA VAL A 383 -17.93 7.14 12.32
C VAL A 383 -18.56 6.72 13.65
N PHE A 384 -18.73 7.64 14.58
CA PHE A 384 -19.34 7.36 15.88
C PHE A 384 -20.84 7.05 15.79
N ASP A 385 -21.47 7.34 14.65
CA ASP A 385 -22.87 7.00 14.39
C ASP A 385 -23.03 5.56 13.86
N ASP A 386 -21.96 4.96 13.33
CA ASP A 386 -21.99 3.66 12.65
C ASP A 386 -21.31 2.52 13.45
N VAL A 387 -20.37 2.86 14.35
CA VAL A 387 -19.63 1.87 15.16
C VAL A 387 -20.51 1.23 16.24
N GLN A 388 -20.23 -0.03 16.55
CA GLN A 388 -20.98 -0.80 17.55
C GLN A 388 -20.07 -1.39 18.63
N ALA A 389 -20.64 -1.58 19.83
CA ALA A 389 -19.93 -2.29 20.89
C ALA A 389 -19.72 -3.76 20.49
N GLY A 390 -18.52 -4.28 20.75
CA GLY A 390 -18.07 -5.62 20.34
C GLY A 390 -17.23 -5.64 19.07
N GLU A 391 -17.25 -4.58 18.26
CA GLU A 391 -16.46 -4.49 17.02
C GLU A 391 -14.97 -4.24 17.30
N SER A 392 -14.11 -4.62 16.36
CA SER A 392 -12.68 -4.41 16.46
C SER A 392 -12.30 -3.00 15.97
N ILE A 393 -11.24 -2.45 16.57
CA ILE A 393 -10.67 -1.18 16.15
C ILE A 393 -9.15 -1.29 16.17
N TRP A 394 -8.52 -0.80 15.11
CA TRP A 394 -7.08 -0.92 14.91
C TRP A 394 -6.44 0.44 14.68
N PHE A 395 -5.20 0.60 15.13
CA PHE A 395 -4.46 1.85 15.02
C PHE A 395 -3.03 1.63 14.50
N ASP A 396 -2.50 2.66 13.82
CA ASP A 396 -1.10 2.75 13.35
C ASP A 396 -0.70 1.54 12.49
N ASP A 397 -1.48 1.26 11.44
CA ASP A 397 -1.28 0.16 10.49
C ASP A 397 -1.37 -1.22 11.17
N GLY A 398 -2.37 -1.40 12.05
CA GLY A 398 -2.62 -2.66 12.75
C GLY A 398 -1.63 -2.99 13.89
N LYS A 399 -0.75 -2.05 14.26
CA LYS A 399 0.22 -2.25 15.36
C LYS A 399 -0.44 -2.30 16.73
N ILE A 400 -1.58 -1.63 16.89
CA ILE A 400 -2.37 -1.62 18.11
C ILE A 400 -3.78 -2.08 17.75
N GLY A 401 -4.30 -3.06 18.48
CA GLY A 401 -5.66 -3.58 18.29
C GLY A 401 -6.47 -3.46 19.57
N GLY A 402 -7.76 -3.23 19.43
CA GLY A 402 -8.70 -3.18 20.53
C GLY A 402 -10.10 -3.62 20.14
N VAL A 403 -10.98 -3.67 21.13
CA VAL A 403 -12.41 -3.94 20.99
C VAL A 403 -13.17 -2.78 21.59
N ILE A 404 -14.20 -2.32 20.89
CA ILE A 404 -15.10 -1.28 21.37
C ILE A 404 -15.96 -1.86 22.51
N GLU A 405 -15.71 -1.46 23.75
CA GLU A 405 -16.50 -1.92 24.91
C GLU A 405 -17.82 -1.16 25.02
N LYS A 406 -17.80 0.15 24.70
CA LYS A 406 -18.96 1.02 24.86
C LYS A 406 -18.94 2.14 23.81
N VAL A 407 -20.10 2.41 23.25
CA VAL A 407 -20.35 3.54 22.35
C VAL A 407 -21.22 4.56 23.07
N GLU A 408 -20.78 5.82 23.08
CA GLU A 408 -21.51 6.96 23.61
C GLU A 408 -21.53 8.08 22.55
N PRO A 409 -22.48 9.04 22.60
CA PRO A 409 -22.63 10.04 21.54
C PRO A 409 -21.39 10.89 21.25
N GLY A 410 -20.48 11.08 22.21
CA GLY A 410 -19.26 11.88 22.03
C GLY A 410 -17.96 11.09 22.06
N GLN A 411 -18.00 9.78 22.35
CA GLN A 411 -16.81 8.99 22.55
C GLN A 411 -17.09 7.48 22.47
N VAL A 412 -16.06 6.70 22.17
CA VAL A 412 -16.06 5.25 22.32
C VAL A 412 -14.98 4.83 23.29
N LEU A 413 -15.31 3.86 24.14
CA LEU A 413 -14.38 3.23 25.06
C LEU A 413 -13.84 1.96 24.43
N VAL A 414 -12.52 1.89 24.28
CA VAL A 414 -11.82 0.79 23.62
C VAL A 414 -10.98 0.05 24.65
N ARG A 415 -11.12 -1.28 24.70
CA ARG A 415 -10.18 -2.16 25.40
C ARG A 415 -9.05 -2.54 24.45
N ILE A 416 -7.80 -2.28 24.83
CA ILE A 416 -6.65 -2.69 24.04
C ILE A 416 -6.45 -4.21 24.20
N THR A 417 -6.53 -4.94 23.10
CA THR A 417 -6.36 -6.40 23.04
C THR A 417 -5.00 -6.80 22.46
N ARG A 418 -4.37 -5.93 21.68
CA ARG A 418 -3.06 -6.17 21.06
C ARG A 418 -2.14 -4.97 21.15
N ALA A 419 -0.98 -5.18 21.76
CA ALA A 419 0.16 -4.26 21.80
C ALA A 419 1.45 -5.08 22.05
N ARG A 420 2.62 -4.49 21.79
CA ARG A 420 3.91 -5.08 22.19
C ARG A 420 3.99 -5.24 23.71
N LEU A 421 4.80 -6.21 24.17
CA LEU A 421 5.01 -6.49 25.61
C LEU A 421 5.49 -5.27 26.42
N GLN A 422 6.32 -4.41 25.84
CA GLN A 422 6.81 -3.18 26.48
C GLN A 422 5.88 -1.97 26.27
N GLY A 423 4.67 -2.22 25.77
CA GLY A 423 3.73 -1.20 25.30
C GLY A 423 4.03 -0.73 23.88
N THR A 424 3.02 -0.16 23.24
CA THR A 424 3.10 0.44 21.89
C THR A 424 2.69 1.90 21.96
N LYS A 425 3.42 2.76 21.24
CA LYS A 425 3.19 4.21 21.26
C LYS A 425 2.22 4.60 20.16
N LEU A 426 1.00 5.01 20.53
CA LEU A 426 0.08 5.68 19.64
C LEU A 426 0.42 7.18 19.55
N ARG A 427 0.50 7.71 18.33
CA ARG A 427 0.77 9.15 18.07
C ARG A 427 -0.44 9.79 17.41
N SER A 428 -0.38 11.11 17.22
CA SER A 428 -1.28 11.82 16.31
C SER A 428 -1.09 11.39 14.87
N ASP A 429 -2.11 11.62 14.04
CA ASP A 429 -2.09 11.38 12.59
C ASP A 429 -1.80 9.91 12.22
N LYS A 430 -2.22 8.97 13.07
CA LYS A 430 -2.11 7.53 12.83
C LYS A 430 -3.41 6.97 12.30
N GLY A 431 -3.33 6.10 11.29
CA GLY A 431 -4.50 5.46 10.69
C GLY A 431 -5.35 4.73 11.72
N ILE A 432 -6.66 4.80 11.56
CA ILE A 432 -7.66 4.04 12.31
C ILE A 432 -8.40 3.14 11.31
N ASN A 433 -8.62 1.89 11.69
CA ASN A 433 -9.32 0.90 10.88
C ASN A 433 -10.46 0.29 11.71
N LEU A 434 -11.62 0.11 11.07
CA LEU A 434 -12.87 -0.35 11.68
C LEU A 434 -13.47 -1.46 10.80
N PRO A 435 -12.86 -2.67 10.82
CA PRO A 435 -13.12 -3.70 9.81
C PRO A 435 -14.55 -4.20 9.73
N GLU A 436 -15.25 -4.22 10.86
CA GLU A 436 -16.63 -4.71 10.96
C GLU A 436 -17.69 -3.62 10.77
N SER A 437 -17.34 -2.35 10.99
CA SER A 437 -18.30 -1.25 10.98
C SER A 437 -18.72 -0.91 9.54
N GLN A 438 -20.02 -0.81 9.29
CA GLN A 438 -20.56 -0.37 8.00
C GLN A 438 -20.60 1.15 7.93
N LEU A 439 -19.43 1.76 7.73
CA LEU A 439 -19.30 3.21 7.74
C LEU A 439 -20.05 3.85 6.55
N ASN A 440 -20.93 4.81 6.84
CA ASN A 440 -21.64 5.58 5.83
C ASN A 440 -20.87 6.88 5.51
N LEU A 441 -19.65 6.70 4.99
CA LEU A 441 -18.77 7.81 4.60
C LEU A 441 -18.79 7.98 3.09
N ALA A 442 -18.81 9.23 2.62
CA ALA A 442 -18.59 9.53 1.22
C ALA A 442 -17.14 9.20 0.85
N ALA A 443 -16.93 8.45 -0.23
CA ALA A 443 -15.60 8.14 -0.75
C ALA A 443 -14.85 9.39 -1.26
N LEU A 444 -15.59 10.43 -1.68
CA LEU A 444 -15.04 11.73 -2.04
C LEU A 444 -15.31 12.72 -0.91
N THR A 445 -14.25 13.25 -0.32
CA THR A 445 -14.31 14.33 0.66
C THR A 445 -14.46 15.69 -0.03
N ASP A 446 -14.78 16.74 0.74
CA ASP A 446 -14.82 18.11 0.21
C ASP A 446 -13.46 18.52 -0.40
N GLN A 447 -12.35 18.13 0.25
CA GLN A 447 -11.01 18.36 -0.29
C GLN A 447 -10.78 17.59 -1.59
N ASP A 448 -11.24 16.34 -1.68
CA ASP A 448 -11.12 15.56 -2.93
C ASP A 448 -11.89 16.22 -4.07
N LEU A 449 -13.07 16.82 -3.81
CA LEU A 449 -13.84 17.54 -4.83
C LEU A 449 -13.13 18.81 -5.31
N GLU A 450 -12.45 19.53 -4.41
CA GLU A 450 -11.60 20.66 -4.78
C GLU A 450 -10.41 20.21 -5.64
N ASP A 451 -9.68 19.20 -5.17
CA ASP A 451 -8.51 18.62 -5.84
C ASP A 451 -8.87 18.02 -7.21
N LEU A 452 -10.07 17.45 -7.35
CA LEU A 452 -10.56 16.84 -8.57
C LEU A 452 -10.56 17.83 -9.76
N THR A 453 -10.72 19.13 -9.50
CA THR A 453 -10.62 20.17 -10.54
C THR A 453 -9.23 20.23 -11.17
N PHE A 454 -8.18 20.05 -10.36
CA PHE A 454 -6.81 19.97 -10.84
C PHE A 454 -6.55 18.59 -11.48
N VAL A 455 -6.93 17.52 -10.79
CA VAL A 455 -6.73 16.14 -11.23
C VAL A 455 -7.33 15.91 -12.61
N ALA A 456 -8.57 16.32 -12.85
CA ALA A 456 -9.26 16.12 -14.13
C ALA A 456 -8.55 16.78 -15.32
N ARG A 457 -7.77 17.85 -15.08
CA ARG A 457 -7.03 18.57 -16.14
C ARG A 457 -5.66 17.99 -16.41
N HIS A 458 -5.02 17.41 -15.39
CA HIS A 458 -3.60 17.09 -15.41
C HIS A 458 -3.28 15.60 -15.37
N ALA A 459 -4.17 14.80 -14.78
CA ALA A 459 -3.95 13.37 -14.60
C ALA A 459 -4.29 12.58 -15.89
N ASN A 460 -3.52 11.52 -16.12
CA ASN A 460 -3.95 10.46 -17.04
C ASN A 460 -4.90 9.49 -16.35
N VAL A 461 -4.69 9.26 -15.05
CA VAL A 461 -5.45 8.34 -14.21
C VAL A 461 -5.74 9.01 -12.87
N VAL A 462 -6.98 8.89 -12.39
CA VAL A 462 -7.38 9.24 -11.03
C VAL A 462 -7.60 7.95 -10.23
N GLU A 463 -7.03 7.86 -9.04
CA GLU A 463 -7.27 6.75 -8.11
C GLU A 463 -8.32 7.17 -7.06
N LEU A 464 -9.36 6.36 -6.92
CA LEU A 464 -10.43 6.54 -5.94
C LEU A 464 -10.08 5.74 -4.67
N SER A 465 -9.62 6.46 -3.64
CA SER A 465 -9.34 5.91 -2.31
C SER A 465 -10.60 5.50 -1.57
N PHE A 466 -10.51 4.44 -0.76
CA PHE A 466 -11.56 3.89 0.09
C PHE A 466 -12.88 3.68 -0.66
N ALA A 467 -12.80 3.22 -1.91
CA ALA A 467 -13.98 2.88 -2.69
C ALA A 467 -14.67 1.65 -2.08
N ASN A 468 -15.93 1.78 -1.67
CA ASN A 468 -16.65 0.74 -0.95
C ASN A 468 -17.89 0.24 -1.70
N ARG A 469 -18.48 1.04 -2.58
CA ARG A 469 -19.75 0.73 -3.25
C ARG A 469 -19.78 1.23 -4.69
N ALA A 470 -20.66 0.65 -5.51
CA ALA A 470 -20.93 1.13 -6.87
C ALA A 470 -21.28 2.62 -6.91
N SER A 471 -22.06 3.10 -5.92
CA SER A 471 -22.44 4.51 -5.79
C SER A 471 -21.24 5.46 -5.64
N ASP A 472 -20.13 5.01 -5.06
CA ASP A 472 -18.92 5.83 -4.93
C ASP A 472 -18.28 6.07 -6.30
N VAL A 473 -18.28 5.03 -7.14
CA VAL A 473 -17.79 5.08 -8.52
C VAL A 473 -18.70 5.96 -9.38
N GLU A 474 -20.02 5.84 -9.22
CA GLU A 474 -21.00 6.68 -9.92
C GLU A 474 -20.82 8.16 -9.57
N GLN A 475 -20.57 8.48 -8.29
CA GLN A 475 -20.29 9.84 -7.84
C GLN A 475 -19.04 10.40 -8.52
N LEU A 476 -17.93 9.66 -8.54
CA LEU A 476 -16.72 10.10 -9.23
C LEU A 476 -16.96 10.30 -10.74
N GLN A 477 -17.63 9.36 -11.41
CA GLN A 477 -17.97 9.48 -12.83
C GLN A 477 -18.83 10.72 -13.11
N ALA A 478 -19.83 10.99 -12.26
CA ALA A 478 -20.69 12.17 -12.38
C ALA A 478 -19.92 13.48 -12.19
N GLN A 479 -19.00 13.55 -11.23
CA GLN A 479 -18.16 14.73 -11.00
C GLN A 479 -17.20 14.97 -12.18
N LEU A 480 -16.54 13.92 -12.68
CA LEU A 480 -15.68 14.03 -13.87
C LEU A 480 -16.47 14.48 -15.10
N ALA A 481 -17.66 13.93 -15.31
CA ALA A 481 -18.54 14.34 -16.41
C ALA A 481 -18.96 15.83 -16.29
N ARG A 482 -19.21 16.31 -15.07
CA ARG A 482 -19.57 17.71 -14.80
C ARG A 482 -18.41 18.67 -15.07
N LEU A 483 -17.18 18.29 -14.74
CA LEU A 483 -15.99 19.11 -15.02
C LEU A 483 -15.71 19.22 -16.53
N GLY A 484 -16.14 18.24 -17.31
CA GLY A 484 -16.01 18.21 -18.76
C GLY A 484 -14.56 18.02 -19.24
N GLY A 485 -14.36 17.99 -20.55
CA GLY A 485 -13.05 17.77 -21.17
C GLY A 485 -12.67 16.29 -21.27
N ARG A 486 -11.36 16.01 -21.28
CA ARG A 486 -10.85 14.63 -21.33
C ARG A 486 -10.93 14.03 -19.92
N SER A 487 -11.84 13.09 -19.70
CA SER A 487 -11.89 12.37 -18.43
C SER A 487 -10.64 11.50 -18.23
N PRO A 488 -9.97 11.58 -17.06
CA PRO A 488 -8.93 10.62 -16.71
C PRO A 488 -9.52 9.21 -16.59
N ALA A 489 -8.67 8.19 -16.77
CA ALA A 489 -9.05 6.83 -16.45
C ALA A 489 -9.24 6.66 -14.93
N ILE A 490 -10.05 5.69 -14.50
CA ILE A 490 -10.39 5.50 -13.08
C ILE A 490 -9.71 4.24 -12.56
N VAL A 491 -8.95 4.36 -11.46
CA VAL A 491 -8.46 3.21 -10.69
C VAL A 491 -9.23 3.13 -9.38
N LEU A 492 -9.83 1.98 -9.11
CA LEU A 492 -10.46 1.70 -7.82
C LEU A 492 -9.40 1.18 -6.84
N LYS A 493 -9.22 1.86 -5.71
CA LYS A 493 -8.34 1.36 -4.65
C LYS A 493 -9.14 0.50 -3.68
N ILE A 494 -8.77 -0.77 -3.60
CA ILE A 494 -9.40 -1.73 -2.70
C ILE A 494 -8.58 -1.76 -1.42
N GLU A 495 -9.08 -1.03 -0.43
CA GLU A 495 -8.42 -0.74 0.85
C GLU A 495 -9.17 -1.33 2.05
N THR A 496 -10.43 -1.71 1.87
CA THR A 496 -11.35 -2.12 2.94
C THR A 496 -11.96 -3.49 2.65
N ARG A 497 -12.48 -4.14 3.68
CA ARG A 497 -13.25 -5.38 3.53
C ARG A 497 -14.49 -5.16 2.67
N GLN A 498 -15.21 -4.07 2.88
CA GLN A 498 -16.42 -3.75 2.12
C GLN A 498 -16.12 -3.50 0.64
N GLY A 499 -15.05 -2.77 0.31
CA GLY A 499 -14.63 -2.55 -1.08
C GLY A 499 -14.23 -3.85 -1.77
N PHE A 500 -13.64 -4.80 -1.06
CA PHE A 500 -13.36 -6.13 -1.57
C PHE A 500 -14.64 -6.94 -1.84
N GLU A 501 -15.57 -6.99 -0.88
CA GLU A 501 -16.83 -7.74 -1.00
C GLU A 501 -17.72 -7.18 -2.12
N ASN A 502 -17.69 -5.86 -2.37
CA ASN A 502 -18.46 -5.19 -3.42
C ASN A 502 -17.70 -5.01 -4.75
N LEU A 503 -16.49 -5.55 -4.87
CA LEU A 503 -15.63 -5.34 -6.04
C LEU A 503 -16.30 -5.66 -7.38
N PRO A 504 -17.07 -6.77 -7.55
CA PRO A 504 -17.73 -7.07 -8.83
C PRO A 504 -18.66 -5.95 -9.32
N ASP A 505 -19.51 -5.42 -8.45
CA ASP A 505 -20.47 -4.36 -8.78
C ASP A 505 -19.75 -3.03 -9.06
N MET A 506 -18.72 -2.74 -8.28
CA MET A 506 -17.87 -1.57 -8.49
C MET A 506 -17.13 -1.63 -9.82
N LEU A 507 -16.63 -2.80 -10.23
CA LEU A 507 -15.98 -3.02 -11.52
C LEU A 507 -16.95 -2.81 -12.67
N LEU A 508 -18.14 -3.41 -12.63
CA LEU A 508 -19.18 -3.24 -13.64
C LEU A 508 -19.55 -1.75 -13.78
N THR A 509 -19.63 -1.03 -12.67
CA THR A 509 -19.86 0.42 -12.66
C THR A 509 -18.69 1.19 -13.27
N ALA A 510 -17.44 0.87 -12.90
CA ALA A 510 -16.25 1.51 -13.44
C ALA A 510 -16.09 1.30 -14.95
N MET A 511 -16.50 0.14 -15.47
CA MET A 511 -16.53 -0.18 -16.90
C MET A 511 -17.54 0.65 -17.73
N ARG A 512 -18.39 1.46 -17.09
CA ARG A 512 -19.13 2.52 -17.78
C ARG A 512 -18.22 3.64 -18.30
N SER A 513 -17.01 3.77 -17.74
CA SER A 513 -15.95 4.65 -18.24
C SER A 513 -15.14 3.99 -19.37
N ALA A 514 -14.50 4.81 -20.19
CA ALA A 514 -13.70 4.32 -21.32
C ALA A 514 -12.43 3.54 -20.92
N CYS A 515 -11.94 3.73 -19.68
CA CYS A 515 -10.76 3.07 -19.17
C CYS A 515 -10.83 2.98 -17.64
N CYS A 516 -10.63 1.78 -17.09
CA CYS A 516 -10.59 1.55 -15.66
C CYS A 516 -9.51 0.52 -15.24
N GLY A 517 -9.14 0.55 -13.97
CA GLY A 517 -8.18 -0.34 -13.32
C GLY A 517 -8.52 -0.60 -11.85
N VAL A 518 -7.79 -1.52 -11.22
CA VAL A 518 -7.89 -1.81 -9.79
C VAL A 518 -6.51 -1.74 -9.15
N MET A 519 -6.43 -1.15 -7.97
CA MET A 519 -5.24 -1.21 -7.13
C MET A 519 -5.51 -2.07 -5.89
N ILE A 520 -4.65 -3.06 -5.66
CA ILE A 520 -4.65 -3.83 -4.41
C ILE A 520 -3.82 -3.05 -3.39
N ALA A 521 -4.48 -2.25 -2.56
CA ALA A 521 -3.82 -1.41 -1.56
C ALA A 521 -3.65 -2.19 -0.24
N ARG A 522 -2.70 -3.13 -0.27
CA ARG A 522 -2.47 -4.15 0.78
C ARG A 522 -2.19 -3.60 2.18
N GLY A 523 -1.67 -2.38 2.31
CA GLY A 523 -1.37 -1.74 3.59
C GLY A 523 -2.61 -1.64 4.49
N ASP A 524 -3.64 -0.93 4.04
CA ASP A 524 -4.91 -0.81 4.77
C ASP A 524 -5.73 -2.11 4.66
N LEU A 525 -5.74 -2.75 3.49
CA LEU A 525 -6.54 -3.96 3.25
C LEU A 525 -6.12 -5.15 4.14
N ALA A 526 -4.84 -5.29 4.48
CA ALA A 526 -4.38 -6.34 5.40
C ALA A 526 -4.85 -6.11 6.84
N VAL A 527 -5.05 -4.86 7.26
CA VAL A 527 -5.60 -4.55 8.58
C VAL A 527 -7.11 -4.84 8.58
N GLU A 528 -7.79 -4.50 7.50
CA GLU A 528 -9.24 -4.66 7.33
C GLU A 528 -9.69 -6.12 7.13
N CYS A 529 -9.00 -6.89 6.31
CA CYS A 529 -9.33 -8.30 6.06
C CYS A 529 -8.61 -9.27 7.02
N GLY A 530 -7.63 -8.78 7.77
CA GLY A 530 -6.71 -9.56 8.58
C GLY A 530 -5.50 -10.07 7.80
N PHE A 531 -4.32 -9.97 8.41
CA PHE A 531 -3.03 -10.30 7.78
C PHE A 531 -2.97 -11.73 7.21
N GLU A 532 -3.57 -12.70 7.91
CA GLU A 532 -3.61 -14.11 7.50
C GLU A 532 -4.36 -14.30 6.17
N ARG A 533 -5.41 -13.49 5.93
CA ARG A 533 -6.24 -13.58 4.73
C ARG A 533 -5.68 -12.82 3.54
N MET A 534 -4.63 -12.00 3.75
CA MET A 534 -4.09 -11.16 2.68
C MET A 534 -3.60 -12.00 1.47
N ALA A 535 -3.05 -13.19 1.73
CA ALA A 535 -2.61 -14.11 0.69
C ALA A 535 -3.77 -14.64 -0.19
N GLU A 536 -4.97 -14.80 0.39
CA GLU A 536 -6.19 -15.23 -0.30
C GLU A 536 -6.83 -14.05 -1.04
N VAL A 537 -7.07 -12.94 -0.33
CA VAL A 537 -7.80 -11.77 -0.86
C VAL A 537 -7.13 -11.18 -2.09
N GLN A 538 -5.80 -11.08 -2.13
CA GLN A 538 -5.09 -10.59 -3.32
C GLN A 538 -5.28 -11.51 -4.55
N GLU A 539 -5.37 -12.83 -4.34
CA GLU A 539 -5.55 -13.78 -5.44
C GLU A 539 -6.97 -13.69 -6.01
N GLU A 540 -7.96 -13.47 -5.14
CA GLU A 540 -9.35 -13.25 -5.53
C GLU A 540 -9.53 -11.97 -6.33
N ILE A 541 -8.91 -10.87 -5.90
CA ILE A 541 -8.92 -9.61 -6.67
C ILE A 541 -8.27 -9.82 -8.05
N LEU A 542 -7.13 -10.50 -8.11
CA LEU A 542 -6.47 -10.83 -9.38
C LEU A 542 -7.36 -11.68 -10.29
N TRP A 543 -8.05 -12.70 -9.76
CA TRP A 543 -8.95 -13.55 -10.54
C TRP A 543 -10.13 -12.78 -11.13
N ILE A 544 -10.80 -11.98 -10.29
CA ILE A 544 -11.95 -11.17 -10.72
C ILE A 544 -11.52 -10.17 -11.79
N CYS A 545 -10.37 -9.50 -11.60
CA CYS A 545 -9.85 -8.54 -12.57
C CYS A 545 -9.39 -9.21 -13.87
N GLU A 546 -8.80 -10.41 -13.81
CA GLU A 546 -8.44 -11.19 -15.00
C GLU A 546 -9.67 -11.60 -15.81
N ALA A 547 -10.76 -12.01 -15.14
CA ALA A 547 -12.03 -12.29 -15.80
C ALA A 547 -12.69 -11.04 -16.39
N ALA A 548 -12.49 -9.90 -15.74
CA ALA A 548 -12.92 -8.59 -16.20
C ALA A 548 -11.98 -7.97 -17.25
N HIS A 549 -10.85 -8.61 -17.58
CA HIS A 549 -9.76 -8.01 -18.38
C HIS A 549 -9.36 -6.61 -17.89
N VAL A 550 -9.48 -6.34 -16.59
CA VAL A 550 -9.17 -5.05 -15.97
C VAL A 550 -7.74 -5.11 -15.43
N PRO A 551 -6.86 -4.16 -15.78
CA PRO A 551 -5.49 -4.12 -15.28
C PRO A 551 -5.43 -3.92 -13.76
N VAL A 552 -4.52 -4.65 -13.11
CA VAL A 552 -4.31 -4.60 -11.67
C VAL A 552 -2.96 -3.93 -11.34
N ILE A 553 -2.97 -3.06 -10.33
CA ILE A 553 -1.78 -2.47 -9.72
C ILE A 553 -1.53 -3.18 -8.38
N TRP A 554 -0.40 -3.87 -8.28
CA TRP A 554 0.12 -4.50 -7.07
C TRP A 554 0.81 -3.44 -6.21
N ALA A 555 0.13 -3.00 -5.16
CA ALA A 555 0.54 -1.82 -4.42
C ALA A 555 0.82 -2.06 -2.95
N THR A 556 1.51 -1.07 -2.39
CA THR A 556 1.93 -0.92 -0.99
C THR A 556 2.97 -1.95 -0.53
N GLN A 557 3.95 -1.48 0.24
CA GLN A 557 4.98 -2.30 0.91
C GLN A 557 5.89 -3.17 0.01
N VAL A 558 5.84 -3.02 -1.32
CA VAL A 558 6.78 -3.68 -2.22
C VAL A 558 8.15 -3.00 -2.09
N LEU A 559 9.18 -3.75 -1.71
CA LEU A 559 10.54 -3.24 -1.51
C LEU A 559 10.59 -2.00 -0.58
N GLU A 560 9.71 -1.93 0.41
CA GLU A 560 9.55 -0.80 1.33
C GLU A 560 10.83 -0.46 2.10
N THR A 561 11.43 -1.50 2.69
CA THR A 561 12.69 -1.42 3.46
C THR A 561 13.83 -1.05 2.54
N LEU A 562 13.83 -1.55 1.30
CA LEU A 562 14.82 -1.15 0.31
C LEU A 562 14.69 0.34 -0.02
N ALA A 563 13.48 0.84 -0.28
CA ALA A 563 13.26 2.25 -0.58
C ALA A 563 13.63 3.16 0.60
N LYS A 564 13.37 2.73 1.84
CA LYS A 564 13.61 3.52 3.07
C LYS A 564 15.02 3.40 3.65
N GLU A 565 15.59 2.21 3.68
CA GLU A 565 16.82 1.87 4.41
C GLU A 565 17.95 1.37 3.49
N GLY A 566 17.67 1.13 2.20
CA GLY A 566 18.67 0.78 1.20
C GLY A 566 18.97 -0.72 1.06
N MET A 567 18.35 -1.57 1.88
CA MET A 567 18.54 -3.03 1.86
C MET A 567 17.18 -3.75 1.87
N PRO A 568 16.90 -4.66 0.91
CA PRO A 568 15.67 -5.44 0.93
C PRO A 568 15.78 -6.64 1.88
N SER A 569 14.65 -7.03 2.45
CA SER A 569 14.47 -8.34 3.07
C SER A 569 14.21 -9.43 2.02
N ARG A 570 14.41 -10.70 2.40
CA ARG A 570 14.08 -11.84 1.53
C ARG A 570 12.59 -11.89 1.17
N ALA A 571 11.73 -11.52 2.12
CA ALA A 571 10.28 -11.50 1.91
C ALA A 571 9.88 -10.48 0.84
N GLU A 572 10.49 -9.29 0.85
CA GLU A 572 10.20 -8.24 -0.15
C GLU A 572 10.65 -8.62 -1.55
N ILE A 573 11.75 -9.38 -1.71
CA ILE A 573 12.18 -9.87 -3.02
C ILE A 573 11.17 -10.88 -3.57
N THR A 574 10.71 -11.81 -2.73
CA THR A 574 9.66 -12.77 -3.12
C THR A 574 8.35 -12.05 -3.46
N ASP A 575 7.98 -11.04 -2.68
CA ASP A 575 6.78 -10.23 -2.93
C ASP A 575 6.87 -9.45 -4.25
N ALA A 576 8.01 -8.81 -4.53
CA ALA A 576 8.26 -8.13 -5.80
C ALA A 576 8.19 -9.09 -6.99
N ALA A 577 8.66 -10.33 -6.83
CA ALA A 577 8.52 -11.36 -7.85
C ALA A 577 7.07 -11.82 -8.04
N MET A 578 6.27 -11.90 -6.97
CA MET A 578 4.82 -12.17 -7.04
C MET A 578 4.06 -11.04 -7.73
N GLY A 579 4.52 -9.80 -7.59
CA GLY A 579 3.99 -8.64 -8.31
C GLY A 579 3.95 -8.80 -9.83
N HIS A 580 4.73 -9.75 -10.41
CA HIS A 580 4.65 -10.12 -11.82
C HIS A 580 3.27 -10.65 -12.26
N ARG A 581 2.40 -11.02 -11.31
CA ARG A 581 1.01 -11.44 -11.59
C ARG A 581 0.09 -10.28 -11.93
N ALA A 582 0.49 -9.05 -11.61
CA ALA A 582 -0.25 -7.84 -11.91
C ALA A 582 0.28 -7.16 -13.18
N GLU A 583 -0.47 -6.18 -13.68
CA GLU A 583 -0.06 -5.34 -14.80
C GLU A 583 0.97 -4.31 -14.35
N CYS A 584 0.86 -3.82 -13.12
CA CYS A 584 1.77 -2.82 -12.59
C CYS A 584 2.17 -3.15 -11.16
N VAL A 585 3.38 -2.78 -10.78
CA VAL A 585 3.86 -2.81 -9.40
C VAL A 585 4.19 -1.39 -8.93
N MET A 586 3.64 -1.01 -7.78
CA MET A 586 3.82 0.32 -7.20
C MET A 586 4.90 0.33 -6.11
N LEU A 587 5.84 1.27 -6.22
CA LEU A 587 6.84 1.58 -5.20
C LEU A 587 6.45 2.85 -4.42
N ASN A 588 6.66 2.80 -3.11
CA ASN A 588 6.55 3.95 -2.22
C ASN A 588 7.80 4.84 -2.28
N LYS A 589 7.67 6.08 -1.80
CA LYS A 589 8.77 7.05 -1.72
C LYS A 589 9.80 6.66 -0.65
N GLY A 590 11.07 7.01 -0.87
CA GLY A 590 12.15 6.84 0.10
C GLY A 590 13.51 7.27 -0.47
N PRO A 591 14.53 7.51 0.38
CA PRO A 591 15.84 8.00 -0.03
C PRO A 591 16.58 7.07 -1.02
N HIS A 592 16.19 5.80 -1.09
CA HIS A 592 16.78 4.80 -1.99
C HIS A 592 15.81 4.38 -3.10
N VAL A 593 14.80 5.19 -3.43
CA VAL A 593 13.78 4.86 -4.45
C VAL A 593 14.38 4.52 -5.81
N LEU A 594 15.46 5.20 -6.24
CA LEU A 594 16.17 4.89 -7.48
C LEU A 594 16.72 3.46 -7.49
N HIS A 595 17.27 3.01 -6.37
CA HIS A 595 17.75 1.64 -6.20
C HIS A 595 16.60 0.63 -6.18
N ALA A 596 15.47 0.99 -5.56
CA ALA A 596 14.27 0.16 -5.55
C ALA A 596 13.70 -0.04 -6.97
N VAL A 597 13.59 1.02 -7.78
CA VAL A 597 13.12 0.95 -9.18
C VAL A 597 14.01 0.03 -10.01
N LYS A 598 15.33 0.21 -9.93
CA LYS A 598 16.29 -0.64 -10.64
C LYS A 598 16.21 -2.11 -10.22
N THR A 599 16.04 -2.36 -8.92
CA THR A 599 15.92 -3.72 -8.37
C THR A 599 14.63 -4.38 -8.84
N LEU A 600 13.51 -3.65 -8.81
CA LEU A 600 12.22 -4.13 -9.30
C LEU A 600 12.27 -4.44 -10.81
N ASP A 601 12.87 -3.57 -11.62
CA ASP A 601 13.05 -3.80 -13.07
C ASP A 601 13.79 -5.11 -13.34
N ASP A 602 14.92 -5.36 -12.67
CA ASP A 602 15.69 -6.61 -12.84
C ASP A 602 14.89 -7.85 -12.43
N ILE A 603 14.16 -7.79 -11.30
CA ILE A 603 13.29 -8.90 -10.84
C ILE A 603 12.21 -9.20 -11.89
N LEU A 604 11.47 -8.18 -12.35
CA LEU A 604 10.36 -8.35 -13.29
C LEU A 604 10.83 -8.90 -14.64
N ARG A 605 11.96 -8.40 -15.17
CA ARG A 605 12.55 -8.90 -16.42
C ARG A 605 12.93 -10.38 -16.35
N ARG A 606 13.49 -10.82 -15.21
CA ARG A 606 13.84 -12.23 -14.99
C ARG A 606 12.58 -13.09 -14.92
N MET A 607 11.56 -12.63 -14.19
CA MET A 607 10.32 -13.38 -13.97
C MET A 607 9.48 -13.56 -15.24
N GLN A 608 9.55 -12.62 -16.18
CA GLN A 608 8.77 -12.65 -17.42
C GLN A 608 8.94 -13.92 -18.26
N ALA A 609 10.11 -14.57 -18.21
CA ALA A 609 10.34 -15.81 -18.95
C ALA A 609 9.84 -17.07 -18.22
N HIS A 610 9.46 -16.96 -16.94
CA HIS A 610 9.11 -18.08 -16.08
C HIS A 610 7.62 -18.12 -15.73
N GLN A 611 6.95 -16.97 -15.74
CA GLN A 611 5.54 -16.87 -15.39
C GLN A 611 4.83 -15.92 -16.34
N THR A 612 3.58 -16.24 -16.66
CA THR A 612 2.62 -15.33 -17.29
C THR A 612 1.37 -15.35 -16.43
N LYS A 613 1.11 -14.26 -15.71
CA LYS A 613 0.06 -14.25 -14.67
C LYS A 613 0.25 -15.43 -13.70
N LYS A 614 -0.77 -16.27 -13.53
CA LYS A 614 -0.74 -17.47 -12.68
C LYS A 614 -0.17 -18.71 -13.39
N ARG A 615 0.13 -18.61 -14.70
CA ARG A 615 0.62 -19.72 -15.52
C ARG A 615 2.15 -19.81 -15.42
N SER A 616 2.64 -20.94 -14.91
CA SER A 616 4.05 -21.30 -15.04
C SER A 616 4.38 -21.58 -16.51
N MET A 617 5.38 -20.89 -17.04
CA MET A 617 5.92 -21.11 -18.37
C MET A 617 7.21 -21.93 -18.24
N LEU A 618 7.22 -23.11 -18.86
CA LEU A 618 8.34 -24.04 -18.75
C LEU A 618 9.46 -23.66 -19.72
N ARG A 619 10.15 -22.55 -19.42
CA ARG A 619 11.44 -22.25 -20.05
C ARG A 619 12.41 -23.40 -19.78
N GLU A 620 13.31 -23.67 -20.73
CA GLU A 620 14.41 -24.60 -20.56
C GLU A 620 15.07 -24.45 -19.18
N LEU A 621 15.00 -25.51 -18.38
CA LEU A 621 15.52 -25.53 -17.03
C LEU A 621 17.04 -25.77 -17.09
N ARG A 622 17.86 -24.71 -17.06
CA ARG A 622 19.33 -24.83 -17.14
C ARG A 622 19.94 -25.78 -16.09
N LEU A 623 19.27 -26.02 -14.97
CA LEU A 623 19.73 -27.00 -13.98
C LEU A 623 19.59 -28.46 -14.49
N SER A 624 18.66 -28.75 -15.40
CA SER A 624 18.51 -30.08 -15.99
C SER A 624 19.66 -30.44 -16.93
N THR A 625 20.33 -29.46 -17.55
CA THR A 625 21.47 -29.70 -18.43
C THR A 625 22.73 -30.17 -17.69
N HIS A 626 22.75 -30.08 -16.36
CA HIS A 626 23.84 -30.63 -15.53
C HIS A 626 23.66 -32.12 -15.18
N VAL A 627 22.50 -32.71 -15.48
CA VAL A 627 22.28 -34.16 -15.39
C VAL A 627 22.97 -34.80 -16.59
N ARG A 628 24.18 -35.32 -16.37
CA ARG A 628 25.12 -35.80 -17.39
C ARG A 628 24.49 -36.79 -18.39
N GLN A 629 24.90 -36.66 -19.65
CA GLN A 629 24.88 -37.74 -20.64
C GLN A 629 25.49 -39.02 -20.02
N PRO A 630 24.94 -40.22 -20.32
CA PRO A 630 25.53 -41.47 -19.85
C PRO A 630 27.00 -41.54 -20.30
N PRO A 631 27.91 -42.13 -19.50
CA PRO A 631 29.26 -42.39 -19.96
C PRO A 631 29.17 -43.22 -21.24
N VAL A 632 29.76 -42.72 -22.32
CA VAL A 632 30.01 -43.53 -23.52
C VAL A 632 30.79 -44.73 -23.02
N GLU A 633 30.22 -45.93 -23.16
CA GLU A 633 30.96 -47.18 -23.00
C GLU A 633 32.15 -47.09 -23.95
N SER A 634 33.35 -46.87 -23.39
CA SER A 634 34.56 -47.10 -24.15
C SER A 634 34.55 -48.59 -24.48
N ASP A 635 34.43 -48.92 -25.76
CA ASP A 635 34.69 -50.24 -26.32
C ASP A 635 35.95 -50.82 -25.67
N ARG A 636 35.76 -51.70 -24.69
CA ARG A 636 36.74 -52.72 -24.34
C ARG A 636 36.39 -53.92 -25.20
N ASP A 637 36.77 -53.85 -26.46
CA ASP A 637 37.09 -55.02 -27.28
C ASP A 637 37.66 -54.56 -28.62
N SER A 638 38.97 -54.26 -28.66
CA SER A 638 39.87 -54.75 -29.71
C SER A 638 41.34 -54.37 -29.45
N GLN A 639 42.12 -55.42 -29.18
CA GLN A 639 43.59 -55.59 -29.23
C GLN A 639 44.44 -55.16 -28.04
#